data_AF-A0AA35IXF6-F1
#
_entry.id   AF-A0AA35IXF6-F1
#
_cell.length_a   1.000
_cell.length_b   1.000
_cell.length_c   1.000
_cell.angle_alpha   90.00
_cell.angle_beta   90.00
_cell.angle_gamma   90.00
#
_symmetry.space_group_name_H-M   'P 1'
#
loop_
_entity.id
_entity.type
_entity.pdbx_description
1 polymer ?
#
loop_
_entity_poly.entity_id
_entity_poly.type
_entity_poly.pdbx_seq_one_letter_code
_entity_poly.pdbx_strand_id
1 'polypeptide(L)'
;MGIRRLIGGITRPIFNKIDPSGQYSRVLAARKDQGQSSTKYINKDKLAKQPYKYHVFSILGIVCICSLLLVSVLKPFNGADTPRCESIYMYPSYARIDGFDERYTPLAHKYHLYLYREQGVDQEPLNGDELQLDGIPVLFIPGNAGSFKQSRSIASACSSLYFDLNTRATLNNENVKNLDFFTADFNEDFTAFHGETMLDQAEYLNDAVSYILSLYERTSDYPHPIPQSVIIVGHSMGGIVSRVMLTLKNHIPGSISSMLTLSSPHAASPVTFDGDILKIYKNTNEYWRDQLSKNDSFFSRNVSLISVTGGILDTTLPADYASVEDLVSLDNGFTSFTTTIPEVWTPIDHLAIVWCKQLRETLARLLLESIDVSKPEKVKPLNERLQIARKLLLSGFENYSTANSKLNKPQLNLQEFSDNFFSDYATLTTNNILDIEMLNLEKWNNNYTRINIPSNISSTEHLHFMLLTSLNKPMIYFCKESMNLSCVTATDSILTVPRSSKDAEFAADSSFGESKVPFKAIAVGKNILQKYDYLMISKPTYDEYFKQETIEGHKGFLLALLSDSSAVQVIDTTPTQIMLFGEELYLDGKDIAKVITFNNLWDSLLSYKLEAKIEAKNGSIAADEALFQPFVRQWVHEPFESKWHLNVLDKSVDINMHNVAPFIPINESESRSLQLTFFVPPGMSLKAKMSINWSLTLKMLFIRYRLALASFPIAFIALVLAYQFYWYNKTSEFPSFDIMLGYIIKRHGIFMIFALFITSPIVNSKLVQRILYFLDPVGLNNPFLLSDKHMHTNFYYLGIRDWLMSTIGILFGIMTIGLLALIFKCFKFLESLITFVQRKLPNGNAESKENLDIIEPKVYDKGRLIVSLFLLLLVFLYIPYQMAFVITLIIQIATCVRITLLSNNEKRMNLLNYNITLLMLLLFVSAINIPIIIVFLHNVAIKWETSFRSHHNVLAVAPIIFLVGNNSVFKMPKSIPIDSLDGAITVIFFVYLTVFSFIYGIRNLYWIHHLVNIICAWLLFFETIH
;
A
#
# COMPACT_ATOMS: atom_id res chain seq x y z
N MET A 1 -0.49 29.53 43.13
CA MET A 1 -1.25 28.82 44.19
C MET A 1 -1.87 27.59 43.53
N GLY A 2 -1.57 26.37 44.01
CA GLY A 2 -2.21 25.15 43.50
C GLY A 2 -1.36 24.16 42.68
N ILE A 3 -0.02 24.14 42.78
CA ILE A 3 0.84 23.02 42.30
C ILE A 3 1.94 22.76 43.33
N ARG A 4 1.57 22.29 44.53
CA ARG A 4 2.56 21.88 45.56
C ARG A 4 2.07 20.77 46.47
N ARG A 5 1.22 19.86 45.97
CA ARG A 5 0.69 18.74 46.74
C ARG A 5 0.69 17.36 46.05
N LEU A 6 1.51 17.15 45.02
CA LEU A 6 1.60 15.82 44.39
C LEU A 6 3.01 15.32 44.02
N ILE A 7 4.08 15.95 44.52
CA ILE A 7 5.46 15.46 44.32
C ILE A 7 6.26 15.63 45.61
N GLY A 8 6.00 14.76 46.58
CA GLY A 8 6.69 14.78 47.87
C GLY A 8 6.49 13.46 48.60
N GLY A 9 7.17 12.41 48.13
CA GLY A 9 7.10 11.09 48.75
C GLY A 9 8.15 10.11 48.27
N ILE A 10 9.30 10.55 47.76
CA ILE A 10 10.42 9.67 47.40
C ILE A 10 11.74 10.40 47.72
N THR A 11 12.56 9.75 48.56
CA THR A 11 13.94 10.09 49.03
C THR A 11 14.11 11.08 50.19
N ARG A 12 14.43 10.57 51.39
CA ARG A 12 15.79 10.57 51.98
C ARG A 12 15.86 9.94 53.38
N PRO A 13 17.07 9.56 53.86
CA PRO A 13 17.34 8.43 54.75
C PRO A 13 17.54 8.84 56.21
N ILE A 14 17.51 7.86 57.13
CA ILE A 14 18.06 8.03 58.48
C ILE A 14 18.89 6.79 58.84
N PHE A 15 20.21 6.97 58.81
CA PHE A 15 21.20 6.19 59.56
C PHE A 15 21.23 6.71 61.01
N ASN A 16 21.06 5.83 61.99
CA ASN A 16 22.02 5.57 63.08
C ASN A 16 21.37 4.91 64.30
N LYS A 17 21.83 3.69 64.62
CA LYS A 17 22.59 3.46 65.86
C LYS A 17 23.34 2.14 65.76
N ILE A 18 24.65 2.25 65.94
CA ILE A 18 25.62 1.18 66.09
C ILE A 18 25.40 0.55 67.47
N ASP A 19 25.42 -0.79 67.54
CA ASP A 19 26.09 -1.48 68.64
C ASP A 19 26.81 -2.73 68.09
N PRO A 20 28.07 -3.02 68.52
CA PRO A 20 28.95 -3.94 67.82
C PRO A 20 29.20 -5.22 68.63
N SER A 21 28.69 -6.38 68.20
CA SER A 21 29.25 -7.68 68.62
C SER A 21 28.55 -8.85 67.93
N GLY A 22 29.33 -9.81 67.42
CA GLY A 22 28.87 -11.16 67.07
C GLY A 22 28.91 -11.46 65.57
N GLN A 23 30.09 -11.48 64.97
CA GLN A 23 30.76 -12.73 64.56
C GLN A 23 29.96 -13.61 63.58
N TYR A 24 30.42 -13.57 62.32
CA TYR A 24 30.77 -14.74 61.51
C TYR A 24 30.55 -16.09 62.21
N SER A 25 29.45 -16.78 61.91
CA SER A 25 29.32 -18.25 61.86
C SER A 25 27.85 -18.67 61.94
N ARG A 26 27.17 -18.82 60.78
CA ARG A 26 25.96 -19.66 60.66
C ARG A 26 25.55 -19.86 59.18
N VAL A 27 26.48 -20.35 58.36
CA VAL A 27 26.16 -20.81 56.98
C VAL A 27 26.22 -22.35 56.84
N LEU A 28 26.52 -23.10 57.91
CA LEU A 28 26.71 -24.56 57.83
C LEU A 28 25.75 -25.41 58.69
N ALA A 29 24.74 -24.84 59.34
CA ALA A 29 23.89 -25.58 60.30
C ALA A 29 22.40 -25.70 59.94
N ALA A 30 22.00 -25.50 58.67
CA ALA A 30 20.62 -25.74 58.23
C ALA A 30 20.49 -26.92 57.24
N ARG A 31 21.48 -27.83 57.25
CA ARG A 31 21.52 -29.01 56.38
C ARG A 31 21.61 -30.31 57.17
N LYS A 32 20.71 -30.48 58.14
CA LYS A 32 20.36 -31.75 58.79
C LYS A 32 19.22 -31.45 59.76
N ASP A 33 17.98 -31.63 59.32
CA ASP A 33 17.09 -32.61 59.92
C ASP A 33 15.75 -32.69 59.17
N GLN A 34 15.58 -33.88 58.61
CA GLN A 34 14.42 -34.63 58.15
C GLN A 34 13.07 -33.91 57.95
N GLY A 35 12.61 -33.97 56.69
CA GLY A 35 11.59 -34.96 56.35
C GLY A 35 10.15 -34.60 56.69
N GLN A 36 9.52 -33.77 55.86
CA GLN A 36 8.08 -33.91 55.57
C GLN A 36 7.81 -33.74 54.08
N SER A 37 7.53 -34.87 53.44
CA SER A 37 6.95 -34.99 52.12
C SER A 37 5.48 -34.52 52.15
N SER A 38 5.19 -33.27 51.79
CA SER A 38 3.79 -32.88 51.51
C SER A 38 3.58 -31.64 50.63
N THR A 39 4.60 -30.83 50.33
CA THR A 39 4.43 -29.61 49.49
C THR A 39 4.93 -29.73 48.04
N LYS A 40 5.59 -30.83 47.66
CA LYS A 40 6.07 -31.05 46.27
C LYS A 40 5.02 -31.63 45.32
N TYR A 41 3.97 -32.29 45.83
CA TYR A 41 2.96 -32.96 45.00
C TYR A 41 1.74 -32.09 44.65
N ILE A 42 1.48 -31.00 45.38
CA ILE A 42 0.24 -30.19 45.21
C ILE A 42 0.31 -29.24 43.98
N ASN A 43 1.49 -28.95 43.43
CA ASN A 43 1.63 -28.03 42.28
C ASN A 43 1.70 -28.72 40.90
N LYS A 44 2.04 -30.01 40.81
CA LYS A 44 2.04 -30.73 39.53
C LYS A 44 0.62 -30.87 38.96
N ASP A 45 -0.40 -31.04 39.81
CA ASP A 45 -1.81 -31.20 39.37
C ASP A 45 -2.47 -29.93 38.80
N LYS A 46 -1.97 -28.73 39.11
CA LYS A 46 -2.50 -27.47 38.54
C LYS A 46 -1.92 -27.15 37.17
N LEU A 47 -0.68 -27.56 36.89
CA LEU A 47 -0.01 -27.34 35.59
C LEU A 47 -0.20 -28.53 34.62
N ALA A 48 -0.36 -29.75 35.13
CA ALA A 48 -0.38 -30.99 34.33
C ALA A 48 -1.77 -31.49 33.87
N LYS A 49 -2.88 -30.85 34.26
CA LYS A 49 -4.21 -31.22 33.73
C LYS A 49 -4.33 -30.78 32.27
N GLN A 50 -4.25 -31.79 31.38
CA GLN A 50 -4.36 -31.73 29.91
C GLN A 50 -5.09 -30.48 29.39
N PRO A 51 -4.44 -29.64 28.57
CA PRO A 51 -5.01 -28.37 28.14
C PRO A 51 -5.87 -28.61 26.90
N TYR A 52 -7.02 -29.26 27.06
CA TYR A 52 -8.02 -29.41 25.98
C TYR A 52 -8.23 -28.09 25.22
N LYS A 53 -8.26 -26.96 25.95
CA LYS A 53 -8.33 -25.60 25.38
C LYS A 53 -7.14 -25.27 24.47
N TYR A 54 -5.89 -25.57 24.85
CA TYR A 54 -4.71 -25.32 24.00
C TYR A 54 -4.80 -26.07 22.67
N HIS A 55 -5.16 -27.36 22.71
CA HIS A 55 -5.32 -28.14 21.49
C HIS A 55 -6.44 -27.60 20.60
N VAL A 56 -7.57 -27.22 21.18
CA VAL A 56 -8.69 -26.60 20.44
C VAL A 56 -8.26 -25.30 19.76
N PHE A 57 -7.65 -24.35 20.49
CA PHE A 57 -7.19 -23.08 19.90
C PHE A 57 -6.08 -23.27 18.86
N SER A 58 -5.18 -24.24 19.07
CA SER A 58 -4.12 -24.55 18.10
C SER A 58 -4.69 -25.10 16.80
N ILE A 59 -5.63 -26.06 16.88
CA ILE A 59 -6.30 -26.63 15.69
C ILE A 59 -7.11 -25.55 14.98
N LEU A 60 -7.88 -24.76 15.73
CA LEU A 60 -8.65 -23.64 15.17
C LEU A 60 -7.74 -22.64 14.44
N GLY A 61 -6.61 -22.27 15.04
CA GLY A 61 -5.62 -21.39 14.41
C GLY A 61 -5.04 -21.94 13.11
N ILE A 62 -4.69 -23.23 13.08
CA ILE A 62 -4.20 -23.88 11.87
C ILE A 62 -5.30 -23.91 10.79
N VAL A 63 -6.54 -24.22 11.16
CA VAL A 63 -7.69 -24.20 10.23
C VAL A 63 -7.89 -22.79 9.68
N CYS A 64 -7.85 -21.74 10.51
CA CYS A 64 -7.97 -20.35 10.05
C CYS A 64 -6.85 -19.98 9.07
N ILE A 65 -5.59 -20.37 9.34
CA ILE A 65 -4.47 -20.14 8.42
C ILE A 65 -4.73 -20.84 7.08
N CYS A 66 -5.07 -22.14 7.11
CA CYS A 66 -5.35 -22.92 5.91
C CYS A 66 -6.53 -22.35 5.13
N SER A 67 -7.62 -21.96 5.79
CA SER A 67 -8.78 -21.36 5.15
C SER A 67 -8.46 -20.01 4.51
N LEU A 68 -7.69 -19.14 5.19
CA LEU A 68 -7.30 -17.84 4.63
C LEU A 68 -6.38 -18.01 3.42
N LEU A 69 -5.39 -18.91 3.50
CA LEU A 69 -4.54 -19.25 2.35
C LEU A 69 -5.34 -19.85 1.20
N LEU A 70 -6.26 -20.77 1.49
CA LEU A 70 -7.13 -21.39 0.49
C LEU A 70 -8.01 -20.36 -0.21
N VAL A 71 -8.65 -19.47 0.53
CA VAL A 71 -9.48 -18.38 -0.03
C VAL A 71 -8.61 -17.42 -0.84
N SER A 72 -7.43 -17.05 -0.34
CA SER A 72 -6.51 -16.15 -1.04
C SER A 72 -6.03 -16.71 -2.38
N VAL A 73 -5.85 -18.04 -2.47
CA VAL A 73 -5.37 -18.71 -3.70
C VAL A 73 -6.53 -19.05 -4.65
N LEU A 74 -7.66 -19.54 -4.13
CA LEU A 74 -8.74 -20.08 -4.95
C LEU A 74 -9.81 -19.08 -5.38
N LYS A 75 -9.92 -17.91 -4.73
CA LYS A 75 -10.93 -16.91 -5.11
C LYS A 75 -10.35 -15.91 -6.12
N PRO A 76 -10.73 -15.97 -7.41
CA PRO A 76 -10.36 -14.93 -8.37
C PRO A 76 -11.10 -13.62 -8.06
N PHE A 77 -10.58 -12.53 -8.59
CA PHE A 77 -11.34 -11.28 -8.69
C PHE A 77 -12.27 -11.37 -9.90
N ASN A 78 -13.49 -10.84 -9.78
CA ASN A 78 -14.53 -10.89 -10.81
C ASN A 78 -15.01 -9.48 -11.18
N GLY A 79 -15.76 -9.36 -12.27
CA GLY A 79 -16.36 -8.10 -12.70
C GLY A 79 -15.32 -7.02 -12.95
N ALA A 80 -15.53 -5.82 -12.41
CA ALA A 80 -14.64 -4.67 -12.56
C ALA A 80 -13.22 -4.91 -12.04
N ASP A 81 -13.00 -5.89 -11.16
CA ASP A 81 -11.68 -6.20 -10.61
C ASP A 81 -10.92 -7.29 -11.38
N THR A 82 -11.46 -7.73 -12.51
CA THR A 82 -10.82 -8.74 -13.36
C THR A 82 -9.66 -8.10 -14.16
N PRO A 83 -8.47 -8.73 -14.22
CA PRO A 83 -7.39 -8.26 -15.07
C PRO A 83 -7.80 -8.33 -16.55
N ARG A 84 -7.81 -7.19 -17.23
CA ARG A 84 -8.10 -7.05 -18.67
C ARG A 84 -6.99 -6.34 -19.44
N CYS A 85 -5.82 -6.30 -18.83
CA CYS A 85 -4.64 -5.71 -19.44
C CYS A 85 -4.17 -6.52 -20.66
N GLU A 86 -4.03 -5.88 -21.81
CA GLU A 86 -3.52 -6.55 -23.02
C GLU A 86 -1.99 -6.49 -23.10
N SER A 87 -1.40 -7.58 -23.60
CA SER A 87 0.02 -7.66 -23.91
C SER A 87 0.36 -6.91 -25.20
N ILE A 88 1.58 -6.39 -25.29
CA ILE A 88 2.09 -5.69 -26.48
C ILE A 88 3.40 -6.30 -26.98
N TYR A 89 3.68 -6.10 -28.26
CA TYR A 89 4.98 -6.37 -28.88
C TYR A 89 5.70 -5.04 -29.13
N MET A 90 7.02 -5.09 -29.04
CA MET A 90 7.93 -3.95 -29.21
C MET A 90 9.30 -4.48 -29.63
N TYR A 91 10.07 -3.63 -30.28
CA TYR A 91 11.40 -3.93 -30.79
C TYR A 91 12.43 -3.02 -30.10
N PRO A 92 12.75 -3.30 -28.83
CA PRO A 92 13.56 -2.40 -28.02
C PRO A 92 15.04 -2.50 -28.41
N SER A 93 15.68 -1.35 -28.58
CA SER A 93 17.13 -1.20 -28.67
C SER A 93 17.63 -0.33 -27.52
N TYR A 94 18.79 -0.67 -26.95
CA TYR A 94 19.39 0.07 -25.85
C TYR A 94 20.84 0.41 -26.18
N ALA A 95 21.16 1.70 -26.22
CA ALA A 95 22.52 2.18 -26.33
C ALA A 95 23.05 2.48 -24.93
N ARG A 96 24.12 1.80 -24.52
CA ARG A 96 24.81 2.09 -23.25
C ARG A 96 25.58 3.39 -23.38
N ILE A 97 25.48 4.25 -22.37
CA ILE A 97 26.16 5.55 -22.36
C ILE A 97 27.50 5.42 -21.65
N ASP A 98 28.51 4.92 -22.36
CA ASP A 98 29.83 4.65 -21.78
C ASP A 98 30.60 5.93 -21.39
N GLY A 99 30.20 7.10 -21.90
CA GLY A 99 30.78 8.39 -21.51
C GLY A 99 30.44 8.81 -20.07
N PHE A 100 29.38 8.26 -19.47
CA PHE A 100 29.01 8.50 -18.08
C PHE A 100 29.76 7.53 -17.16
N ASP A 101 31.04 7.83 -16.96
CA ASP A 101 31.98 6.98 -16.21
C ASP A 101 32.39 7.59 -14.86
N GLU A 102 33.42 7.00 -14.23
CA GLU A 102 33.94 7.39 -12.92
C GLU A 102 34.40 8.85 -12.82
N ARG A 103 34.60 9.54 -13.96
CA ARG A 103 34.92 10.99 -13.98
C ARG A 103 33.73 11.83 -13.54
N TYR A 104 32.50 11.33 -13.75
CA TYR A 104 31.27 12.03 -13.43
C TYR A 104 30.65 11.56 -12.12
N THR A 105 30.71 10.26 -11.82
CA THR A 105 30.16 9.72 -10.57
C THR A 105 30.95 8.50 -10.10
N PRO A 106 31.30 8.42 -8.80
CA PRO A 106 31.97 7.24 -8.27
C PRO A 106 31.11 5.97 -8.41
N LEU A 107 29.80 6.10 -8.60
CA LEU A 107 28.86 4.98 -8.72
C LEU A 107 28.80 4.38 -10.13
N ALA A 108 29.54 4.91 -11.13
CA ALA A 108 29.51 4.45 -12.52
C ALA A 108 30.03 3.02 -12.74
N HIS A 109 30.82 2.48 -11.79
CA HIS A 109 31.23 1.08 -11.82
C HIS A 109 30.14 0.12 -11.29
N LYS A 110 29.16 0.65 -10.55
CA LYS A 110 28.00 -0.10 -10.02
C LYS A 110 26.77 0.03 -10.88
N TYR A 111 26.52 1.21 -11.41
CA TYR A 111 25.28 1.55 -12.11
C TYR A 111 25.58 2.02 -13.53
N HIS A 112 24.62 1.80 -14.42
CA HIS A 112 24.76 2.15 -15.83
C HIS A 112 23.57 2.96 -16.32
N LEU A 113 23.78 3.73 -17.37
CA LEU A 113 22.76 4.55 -18.01
C LEU A 113 22.62 4.11 -19.46
N TYR A 114 21.39 3.89 -19.89
CA TYR A 114 21.08 3.50 -21.26
C TYR A 114 20.14 4.51 -21.91
N LEU A 115 20.29 4.72 -23.21
CA LEU A 115 19.33 5.41 -24.07
C LEU A 115 18.49 4.36 -24.80
N TYR A 116 17.17 4.47 -24.67
CA TYR A 116 16.21 3.62 -25.38
C TYR A 116 15.95 4.15 -26.80
N ARG A 117 15.88 3.23 -27.77
CA ARG A 117 15.40 3.47 -29.13
C ARG A 117 14.48 2.33 -29.59
N GLU A 118 13.34 2.67 -30.17
CA GLU A 118 12.46 1.71 -30.83
C GLU A 118 12.98 1.41 -32.25
N GLN A 119 13.33 0.15 -32.52
CA GLN A 119 13.89 -0.23 -33.81
C GLN A 119 12.88 -0.02 -34.95
N GLY A 120 13.35 0.56 -36.05
CA GLY A 120 12.52 0.85 -37.22
C GLY A 120 11.57 2.04 -37.05
N VAL A 121 11.58 2.70 -35.89
CA VAL A 121 10.78 3.91 -35.62
C VAL A 121 11.68 5.08 -35.28
N ASP A 122 12.53 4.94 -34.26
CA ASP A 122 13.46 5.99 -33.88
C ASP A 122 14.70 6.00 -34.79
N GLN A 123 15.34 7.16 -34.90
CA GLN A 123 16.63 7.28 -35.58
C GLN A 123 17.72 6.50 -34.84
N GLU A 124 18.72 6.03 -35.59
CA GLU A 124 19.87 5.36 -34.99
C GLU A 124 20.55 6.29 -33.98
N PRO A 125 20.91 5.80 -32.78
CA PRO A 125 21.41 6.65 -31.71
C PRO A 125 22.80 7.22 -31.99
N LEU A 126 23.52 6.71 -32.98
CA LEU A 126 24.90 7.09 -33.29
C LEU A 126 25.01 7.52 -34.74
N ASN A 127 25.71 8.64 -34.97
CA ASN A 127 26.21 9.00 -36.29
C ASN A 127 27.74 9.11 -36.21
N GLY A 128 28.42 8.04 -36.64
CA GLY A 128 29.82 7.85 -36.30
C GLY A 128 29.97 7.60 -34.80
N ASP A 129 30.79 8.42 -34.12
CA ASP A 129 31.04 8.34 -32.68
C ASP A 129 30.17 9.32 -31.86
N GLU A 130 29.33 10.13 -32.51
CA GLU A 130 28.48 11.13 -31.84
C GLU A 130 27.08 10.60 -31.54
N LEU A 131 26.63 10.83 -30.30
CA LEU A 131 25.29 10.46 -29.85
C LEU A 131 24.24 11.44 -30.42
N GLN A 132 23.28 10.92 -31.18
CA GLN A 132 22.19 11.70 -31.75
C GLN A 132 21.05 11.86 -30.74
N LEU A 133 20.87 13.10 -30.28
CA LEU A 133 19.78 13.53 -29.42
C LEU A 133 18.99 14.61 -30.13
N ASP A 134 17.73 14.35 -30.43
CA ASP A 134 16.85 15.32 -31.07
C ASP A 134 15.56 15.55 -30.27
N GLY A 135 15.26 14.71 -29.27
CA GLY A 135 14.04 14.76 -28.47
C GLY A 135 14.13 15.58 -27.19
N ILE A 136 13.18 15.36 -26.29
CA ILE A 136 13.14 15.93 -24.93
C ILE A 136 13.57 14.85 -23.93
N PRO A 137 14.49 15.15 -22.99
CA PRO A 137 15.02 14.13 -22.09
C PRO A 137 13.98 13.65 -21.07
N VAL A 138 13.83 12.33 -21.02
CA VAL A 138 13.07 11.61 -19.98
C VAL A 138 14.00 10.63 -19.29
N LEU A 139 13.99 10.60 -17.95
CA LEU A 139 14.72 9.61 -17.16
C LEU A 139 13.74 8.64 -16.50
N PHE A 140 13.80 7.39 -16.93
CA PHE A 140 13.07 6.28 -16.33
C PHE A 140 13.88 5.67 -15.18
N ILE A 141 13.23 5.52 -14.02
CA ILE A 141 13.80 4.96 -12.80
C ILE A 141 13.06 3.64 -12.46
N PRO A 142 13.73 2.48 -12.59
CA PRO A 142 13.11 1.19 -12.30
C PRO A 142 12.84 0.97 -10.80
N GLY A 143 12.04 -0.05 -10.52
CA GLY A 143 11.66 -0.44 -9.15
C GLY A 143 12.71 -1.27 -8.41
N ASN A 144 12.32 -1.74 -7.21
CA ASN A 144 13.13 -2.67 -6.42
C ASN A 144 13.43 -3.95 -7.20
N ALA A 145 14.71 -4.33 -7.30
CA ALA A 145 15.17 -5.43 -8.15
C ALA A 145 14.67 -5.34 -9.61
N GLY A 146 14.43 -4.11 -10.08
CA GLY A 146 13.96 -3.83 -11.43
C GLY A 146 15.12 -3.62 -12.40
N SER A 147 14.88 -3.97 -13.66
CA SER A 147 15.81 -3.72 -14.76
C SER A 147 15.44 -2.44 -15.51
N PHE A 148 16.43 -1.78 -16.10
CA PHE A 148 16.29 -0.68 -17.05
C PHE A 148 15.30 -0.99 -18.20
N LYS A 149 15.10 -2.28 -18.50
CA LYS A 149 14.15 -2.77 -19.50
C LYS A 149 12.68 -2.50 -19.17
N GLN A 150 12.33 -2.04 -17.96
CA GLN A 150 10.96 -1.68 -17.62
C GLN A 150 10.45 -0.45 -18.39
N SER A 151 11.35 0.41 -18.90
CA SER A 151 10.99 1.63 -19.63
C SER A 151 10.38 1.37 -21.01
N ARG A 152 10.73 0.24 -21.64
CA ARG A 152 10.49 -0.06 -23.06
C ARG A 152 9.07 0.18 -23.53
N SER A 153 8.08 -0.24 -22.75
CA SER A 153 6.69 -0.25 -23.23
C SER A 153 6.13 1.17 -23.34
N ILE A 154 6.47 2.03 -22.39
CA ILE A 154 6.07 3.45 -22.37
C ILE A 154 6.88 4.23 -23.40
N ALA A 155 8.19 3.99 -23.48
CA ALA A 155 9.06 4.65 -24.46
C ALA A 155 8.64 4.32 -25.90
N SER A 156 8.41 3.04 -26.21
CA SER A 156 7.90 2.55 -27.49
C SER A 156 6.54 3.19 -27.88
N ALA A 157 5.62 3.33 -26.92
CA ALA A 157 4.36 4.01 -27.14
C ALA A 157 4.55 5.50 -27.47
N CYS A 158 5.47 6.20 -26.78
CA CYS A 158 5.79 7.59 -27.08
C CYS A 158 6.38 7.76 -28.49
N SER A 159 7.32 6.91 -28.89
CA SER A 159 7.89 6.93 -30.24
C SER A 159 6.82 6.65 -31.30
N SER A 160 5.99 5.63 -31.07
CA SER A 160 4.91 5.25 -32.01
C SER A 160 3.88 6.37 -32.20
N LEU A 161 3.43 7.01 -31.11
CA LEU A 161 2.48 8.13 -31.17
C LEU A 161 3.05 9.40 -31.82
N TYR A 162 4.37 9.59 -31.78
CA TYR A 162 5.01 10.77 -32.35
C TYR A 162 5.36 10.60 -33.83
N PHE A 163 5.93 9.46 -34.22
CA PHE A 163 6.44 9.24 -35.58
C PHE A 163 5.37 8.77 -36.58
N ASP A 164 4.28 8.14 -36.12
CA ASP A 164 3.12 7.86 -36.99
C ASP A 164 2.29 9.12 -37.20
N LEU A 165 2.12 9.53 -38.46
CA LEU A 165 1.39 10.74 -38.86
C LEU A 165 -0.08 10.71 -38.42
N ASN A 166 -0.73 9.55 -38.44
CA ASN A 166 -2.14 9.42 -38.11
C ASN A 166 -2.38 9.62 -36.62
N THR A 167 -1.55 8.98 -35.79
CA THR A 167 -1.65 9.08 -34.33
C THR A 167 -1.17 10.44 -33.85
N ARG A 168 -0.10 11.00 -34.43
CA ARG A 168 0.40 12.35 -34.12
C ARG A 168 -0.66 13.42 -34.35
N ALA A 169 -1.45 13.31 -35.43
CA ALA A 169 -2.55 14.24 -35.72
C ALA A 169 -3.65 14.27 -34.64
N THR A 170 -3.70 13.25 -33.76
CA THR A 170 -4.64 13.21 -32.63
C THR A 170 -4.13 13.90 -31.36
N LEU A 171 -2.85 14.30 -31.31
CA LEU A 171 -2.27 14.99 -30.16
C LEU A 171 -2.67 16.47 -30.18
N ASN A 172 -3.16 16.97 -29.04
CA ASN A 172 -3.49 18.39 -28.91
C ASN A 172 -2.28 19.20 -28.43
N ASN A 173 -1.20 19.19 -29.21
CA ASN A 173 0.03 19.93 -28.89
C ASN A 173 0.80 20.34 -30.17
N GLU A 174 0.80 21.64 -30.47
CA GLU A 174 1.51 22.19 -31.64
C GLU A 174 3.04 22.14 -31.47
N ASN A 175 3.53 22.29 -30.23
CA ASN A 175 4.95 22.32 -29.89
C ASN A 175 5.49 20.94 -29.48
N VAL A 176 4.90 19.87 -30.00
CA VAL A 176 5.26 18.49 -29.66
C VAL A 176 6.58 18.07 -30.33
N LYS A 177 7.39 17.30 -29.59
CA LYS A 177 8.65 16.70 -30.04
C LYS A 177 8.75 15.27 -29.50
N ASN A 178 9.58 14.43 -30.12
CA ASN A 178 9.86 13.08 -29.61
C ASN A 178 10.53 13.15 -28.23
N LEU A 179 10.51 12.03 -27.51
CA LEU A 179 11.07 11.90 -26.17
C LEU A 179 12.30 10.98 -26.22
N ASP A 180 13.42 11.45 -25.67
CA ASP A 180 14.62 10.64 -25.51
C ASP A 180 14.60 9.97 -24.13
N PHE A 181 14.28 8.68 -24.11
CA PHE A 181 14.20 7.91 -22.86
C PHE A 181 15.57 7.41 -22.44
N PHE A 182 16.14 8.06 -21.44
CA PHE A 182 17.22 7.52 -20.63
C PHE A 182 16.64 6.59 -19.57
N THR A 183 17.30 5.47 -19.29
CA THR A 183 16.87 4.49 -18.29
C THR A 183 18.05 4.04 -17.47
N ALA A 184 17.89 4.06 -16.15
CA ALA A 184 18.93 3.67 -15.22
C ALA A 184 18.94 2.16 -15.01
N ASP A 185 20.13 1.58 -14.96
CA ASP A 185 20.38 0.19 -14.60
C ASP A 185 21.07 0.12 -13.25
N PHE A 186 20.33 -0.35 -12.26
CA PHE A 186 20.82 -0.52 -10.89
C PHE A 186 21.33 -1.93 -10.60
N ASN A 187 21.60 -2.74 -11.62
CA ASN A 187 21.99 -4.15 -11.46
C ASN A 187 21.00 -4.94 -10.56
N GLU A 188 19.71 -4.63 -10.68
CA GLU A 188 18.63 -5.26 -9.91
C GLU A 188 18.82 -5.14 -8.37
N ASP A 189 19.37 -4.02 -7.91
CA ASP A 189 19.52 -3.73 -6.48
C ASP A 189 18.18 -3.70 -5.70
N PHE A 190 18.25 -4.16 -4.44
CA PHE A 190 17.11 -4.31 -3.54
C PHE A 190 16.76 -3.03 -2.75
N THR A 191 16.39 -1.96 -3.45
CA THR A 191 16.08 -0.63 -2.88
C THR A 191 15.04 -0.64 -1.76
N ALA A 192 14.07 -1.57 -1.79
CA ALA A 192 13.00 -1.62 -0.78
C ALA A 192 13.49 -2.09 0.60
N PHE A 193 14.64 -2.74 0.67
CA PHE A 193 15.10 -3.44 1.88
C PHE A 193 16.25 -2.74 2.60
N HIS A 194 16.86 -1.71 1.99
CA HIS A 194 18.03 -1.03 2.53
C HIS A 194 18.06 0.47 2.19
N GLY A 195 18.24 1.31 3.20
CA GLY A 195 18.20 2.77 3.08
C GLY A 195 19.37 3.37 2.29
N GLU A 196 20.60 2.93 2.53
CA GLU A 196 21.78 3.48 1.83
C GLU A 196 21.72 3.20 0.33
N THR A 197 21.21 2.04 -0.07
CA THR A 197 21.02 1.70 -1.50
C THR A 197 20.08 2.69 -2.19
N MET A 198 19.07 3.21 -1.49
CA MET A 198 18.19 4.24 -2.01
C MET A 198 18.91 5.58 -2.19
N LEU A 199 19.83 5.93 -1.27
CA LEU A 199 20.66 7.13 -1.37
C LEU A 199 21.67 7.01 -2.52
N ASP A 200 22.35 5.88 -2.67
CA ASP A 200 23.25 5.60 -3.79
C ASP A 200 22.54 5.80 -5.14
N GLN A 201 21.33 5.21 -5.29
CA GLN A 201 20.54 5.36 -6.51
C GLN A 201 20.16 6.82 -6.76
N ALA A 202 19.73 7.56 -5.74
CA ALA A 202 19.37 8.97 -5.88
C ALA A 202 20.59 9.86 -6.20
N GLU A 203 21.76 9.58 -5.61
CA GLU A 203 23.01 10.29 -5.89
C GLU A 203 23.43 10.08 -7.34
N TYR A 204 23.53 8.83 -7.79
CA TYR A 204 23.85 8.47 -9.17
C TYR A 204 22.91 9.12 -10.18
N LEU A 205 21.61 9.14 -9.89
CA LEU A 205 20.62 9.72 -10.79
C LEU A 205 20.70 11.25 -10.88
N ASN A 206 21.05 11.96 -9.80
CA ASN A 206 21.29 13.40 -9.86
C ASN A 206 22.51 13.72 -10.73
N ASP A 207 23.59 12.94 -10.60
CA ASP A 207 24.76 13.05 -11.46
C ASP A 207 24.39 12.72 -12.93
N ALA A 208 23.55 11.71 -13.14
CA ALA A 208 23.03 11.34 -14.46
C ALA A 208 22.20 12.46 -15.08
N VAL A 209 21.34 13.15 -14.30
CA VAL A 209 20.58 14.32 -14.79
C VAL A 209 21.53 15.43 -15.22
N SER A 210 22.57 15.74 -14.43
CA SER A 210 23.60 16.70 -14.83
C SER A 210 24.29 16.29 -16.12
N TYR A 211 24.64 15.02 -16.25
CA TYR A 211 25.32 14.49 -17.44
C TYR A 211 24.42 14.54 -18.68
N ILE A 212 23.15 14.12 -18.55
CA ILE A 212 22.15 14.16 -19.63
C ILE A 212 22.01 15.58 -20.16
N LEU A 213 21.82 16.59 -19.29
CA LEU A 213 21.72 17.98 -19.71
C LEU A 213 22.99 18.43 -20.47
N SER A 214 24.18 18.03 -20.00
CA SER A 214 25.44 18.32 -20.69
C SER A 214 25.58 17.65 -22.06
N LEU A 215 24.89 16.54 -22.33
CA LEU A 215 24.86 15.93 -23.66
C LEU A 215 24.14 16.85 -24.65
N TYR A 216 22.99 17.40 -24.27
CA TYR A 216 22.24 18.32 -25.13
C TYR A 216 22.99 19.64 -25.38
N GLU A 217 23.77 20.11 -24.40
CA GLU A 217 24.64 21.28 -24.59
C GLU A 217 25.74 21.06 -25.62
N ARG A 218 26.21 19.82 -25.79
CA ARG A 218 27.26 19.45 -26.74
C ARG A 218 26.71 19.10 -28.12
N THR A 219 25.43 18.81 -28.24
CA THR A 219 24.79 18.50 -29.52
C THR A 219 24.61 19.77 -30.36
N SER A 220 25.56 20.02 -31.26
CA SER A 220 25.64 21.22 -32.10
C SER A 220 24.35 21.53 -32.87
N ASP A 221 23.68 20.49 -33.37
CA ASP A 221 22.49 20.62 -34.23
C ASP A 221 21.16 20.60 -33.45
N TYR A 222 21.19 20.63 -32.11
CA TYR A 222 19.97 20.59 -31.31
C TYR A 222 19.15 21.89 -31.43
N PRO A 223 17.82 21.82 -31.70
CA PRO A 223 16.98 23.01 -31.78
C PRO A 223 16.90 23.77 -30.45
N HIS A 224 17.22 25.06 -30.49
CA HIS A 224 17.14 25.93 -29.31
C HIS A 224 15.68 26.22 -28.92
N PRO A 225 15.39 26.43 -27.62
CA PRO A 225 16.32 26.46 -26.48
C PRO A 225 16.82 25.06 -26.07
N ILE A 226 17.98 24.97 -25.43
CA ILE A 226 18.52 23.70 -24.92
C ILE A 226 17.73 23.28 -23.66
N PRO A 227 17.48 21.97 -23.41
CA PRO A 227 16.80 21.51 -22.22
C PRO A 227 17.52 21.92 -20.94
N GLN A 228 16.78 22.46 -19.98
CA GLN A 228 17.25 22.75 -18.62
C GLN A 228 16.66 21.80 -17.58
N SER A 229 15.67 20.98 -17.95
CA SER A 229 15.04 20.02 -17.06
C SER A 229 14.80 18.67 -17.73
N VAL A 230 14.75 17.61 -16.92
CA VAL A 230 14.49 16.22 -17.31
C VAL A 230 13.17 15.76 -16.69
N ILE A 231 12.32 15.11 -17.50
CA ILE A 231 11.06 14.52 -17.02
C ILE A 231 11.39 13.19 -16.34
N ILE A 232 10.83 12.94 -15.15
CA ILE A 232 11.08 11.70 -14.42
C ILE A 232 9.88 10.77 -14.50
N VAL A 233 10.12 9.52 -14.87
CA VAL A 233 9.14 8.42 -14.79
C VAL A 233 9.66 7.36 -13.82
N GLY A 234 9.04 7.22 -12.66
CA GLY A 234 9.44 6.27 -11.62
C GLY A 234 8.49 5.11 -11.49
N HIS A 235 8.99 3.88 -11.34
CA HIS A 235 8.17 2.71 -11.04
C HIS A 235 8.49 2.15 -9.66
N SER A 236 7.48 1.81 -8.86
CA SER A 236 7.65 1.19 -7.54
C SER A 236 8.59 2.02 -6.64
N MET A 237 9.65 1.44 -6.07
CA MET A 237 10.64 2.21 -5.30
C MET A 237 11.36 3.31 -6.09
N GLY A 238 11.39 3.23 -7.43
CA GLY A 238 11.97 4.27 -8.29
C GLY A 238 11.26 5.62 -8.18
N GLY A 239 9.95 5.62 -7.90
CA GLY A 239 9.21 6.85 -7.57
C GLY A 239 9.53 7.43 -6.18
N ILE A 240 10.09 6.63 -5.28
CA ILE A 240 10.59 7.13 -3.99
C ILE A 240 11.99 7.72 -4.16
N VAL A 241 12.85 7.02 -4.90
CA VAL A 241 14.18 7.49 -5.28
C VAL A 241 14.08 8.86 -5.98
N SER A 242 13.15 9.05 -6.91
CA SER A 242 12.95 10.35 -7.58
C SER A 242 12.64 11.50 -6.62
N ARG A 243 11.92 11.22 -5.51
CA ARG A 243 11.64 12.22 -4.48
C ARG A 243 12.85 12.51 -3.60
N VAL A 244 13.64 11.48 -3.32
CA VAL A 244 14.88 11.59 -2.52
C VAL A 244 15.92 12.40 -3.28
N MET A 245 16.03 12.27 -4.61
CA MET A 245 16.94 13.04 -5.46
C MET A 245 16.90 14.54 -5.13
N LEU A 246 15.70 15.12 -4.98
CA LEU A 246 15.49 16.55 -4.73
C LEU A 246 15.96 17.02 -3.34
N THR A 247 16.28 16.09 -2.44
CA THR A 247 16.75 16.37 -1.08
C THR A 247 18.28 16.37 -0.97
N LEU A 248 18.97 15.82 -1.97
CA LEU A 248 20.42 15.64 -1.95
C LEU A 248 21.14 16.89 -2.44
N LYS A 249 22.40 17.04 -2.01
CA LYS A 249 23.23 18.22 -2.31
C LYS A 249 23.66 18.32 -3.77
N ASN A 250 23.78 17.19 -4.47
CA ASN A 250 24.13 17.15 -5.89
C ASN A 250 22.92 17.38 -6.81
N HIS A 251 21.73 17.64 -6.26
CA HIS A 251 20.58 18.06 -7.05
C HIS A 251 20.78 19.46 -7.62
N ILE A 252 20.62 19.61 -8.94
CA ILE A 252 20.62 20.90 -9.63
C ILE A 252 19.23 21.53 -9.53
N PRO A 253 19.06 22.69 -8.86
CA PRO A 253 17.75 23.31 -8.73
C PRO A 253 17.11 23.60 -10.08
N GLY A 254 15.87 23.14 -10.26
CA GLY A 254 15.09 23.32 -11.49
C GLY A 254 15.35 22.30 -12.60
N SER A 255 16.30 21.37 -12.41
CA SER A 255 16.54 20.30 -13.37
C SER A 255 15.44 19.23 -13.42
N ILE A 256 14.50 19.24 -12.47
CA ILE A 256 13.36 18.33 -12.42
C ILE A 256 12.08 19.12 -12.11
N SER A 257 11.12 19.04 -13.01
CA SER A 257 9.85 19.79 -12.94
C SER A 257 8.61 18.90 -13.06
N SER A 258 8.72 17.74 -13.70
CA SER A 258 7.62 16.77 -13.90
C SER A 258 8.03 15.38 -13.40
N MET A 259 7.28 14.84 -12.45
CA MET A 259 7.38 13.44 -12.01
C MET A 259 6.05 12.70 -12.27
N LEU A 260 6.14 11.58 -12.98
CA LEU A 260 5.08 10.57 -13.11
C LEU A 260 5.55 9.30 -12.40
N THR A 261 4.78 8.82 -11.43
CA THR A 261 5.11 7.62 -10.67
C THR A 261 4.06 6.53 -10.85
N LEU A 262 4.50 5.28 -10.98
CA LEU A 262 3.66 4.12 -11.20
C LEU A 262 3.80 3.15 -10.02
N SER A 263 2.69 2.82 -9.36
CA SER A 263 2.62 1.95 -8.16
C SER A 263 3.72 2.24 -7.14
N SER A 264 4.02 3.52 -6.88
CA SER A 264 5.15 3.92 -6.02
C SER A 264 4.67 4.21 -4.59
N PRO A 265 5.21 3.56 -3.55
CA PRO A 265 4.65 3.60 -2.19
C PRO A 265 5.00 4.90 -1.44
N HIS A 266 4.39 6.02 -1.83
CA HIS A 266 4.63 7.36 -1.30
C HIS A 266 4.16 7.57 0.15
N ALA A 267 2.98 7.06 0.51
CA ALA A 267 2.38 7.29 1.82
C ALA A 267 3.05 6.47 2.94
N ALA A 268 3.53 5.27 2.63
CA ALA A 268 4.14 4.38 3.62
C ALA A 268 5.13 3.40 3.00
N SER A 269 6.27 3.17 3.66
CA SER A 269 7.21 2.12 3.25
C SER A 269 6.54 0.72 3.27
N PRO A 270 6.74 -0.10 2.21
CA PRO A 270 6.16 -1.43 2.08
C PRO A 270 6.76 -2.46 3.06
N VAL A 271 7.98 -2.20 3.56
CA VAL A 271 8.69 -3.02 4.55
C VAL A 271 9.43 -2.13 5.56
N THR A 272 9.63 -2.62 6.78
CA THR A 272 10.20 -1.86 7.91
C THR A 272 11.36 -2.61 8.59
N PHE A 273 12.12 -3.37 7.79
CA PHE A 273 13.26 -4.18 8.25
C PHE A 273 14.52 -3.34 8.53
N ASP A 274 14.62 -2.16 7.94
CA ASP A 274 15.71 -1.21 8.14
C ASP A 274 15.15 0.13 8.66
N GLY A 275 15.77 0.65 9.72
CA GLY A 275 15.42 1.93 10.32
C GLY A 275 15.84 3.12 9.44
N ASP A 276 16.86 2.97 8.60
CA ASP A 276 17.35 4.05 7.75
C ASP A 276 16.35 4.39 6.62
N ILE A 277 15.63 3.40 6.08
CA ILE A 277 14.49 3.65 5.16
C ILE A 277 13.45 4.57 5.81
N LEU A 278 13.06 4.30 7.05
CA LEU A 278 12.04 5.09 7.74
C LEU A 278 12.53 6.53 7.99
N LYS A 279 13.82 6.72 8.28
CA LYS A 279 14.43 8.06 8.40
C LYS A 279 14.43 8.78 7.05
N ILE A 280 14.77 8.11 5.95
CA ILE A 280 14.77 8.70 4.60
C ILE A 280 13.36 9.15 4.22
N TYR A 281 12.35 8.30 4.44
CA TYR A 281 10.94 8.67 4.22
C TYR A 281 10.54 9.90 5.04
N LYS A 282 10.88 9.92 6.34
CA LYS A 282 10.59 11.05 7.22
C LYS A 282 11.24 12.34 6.71
N ASN A 283 12.55 12.33 6.47
CA ASN A 283 13.31 13.49 6.02
C ASN A 283 12.82 13.99 4.65
N THR A 284 12.53 13.08 3.72
CA THR A 284 12.02 13.42 2.39
C THR A 284 10.63 14.03 2.48
N ASN A 285 9.73 13.47 3.30
CA ASN A 285 8.40 14.01 3.49
C ASN A 285 8.43 15.40 4.17
N GLU A 286 9.30 15.60 5.17
CA GLU A 286 9.50 16.89 5.83
C GLU A 286 10.02 17.96 4.86
N TYR A 287 11.03 17.61 4.05
CA TYR A 287 11.57 18.51 3.02
C TYR A 287 10.51 18.93 2.00
N TRP A 288 9.78 17.97 1.42
CA TRP A 288 8.75 18.24 0.43
C TRP A 288 7.62 19.13 0.99
N ARG A 289 7.18 18.87 2.22
CA ARG A 289 6.16 19.69 2.88
C ARG A 289 6.65 21.11 3.15
N ASP A 290 7.90 21.29 3.59
CA ASP A 290 8.50 22.61 3.77
C ASP A 290 8.56 23.38 2.44
N GLN A 291 9.03 22.75 1.37
CA GLN A 291 9.14 23.39 0.04
C GLN A 291 7.77 23.76 -0.53
N LEU A 292 6.76 22.90 -0.40
CA LEU A 292 5.41 23.17 -0.90
C LEU A 292 4.62 24.16 -0.03
N SER A 293 4.93 24.27 1.27
CA SER A 293 4.28 25.25 2.15
C SER A 293 4.62 26.71 1.79
N LYS A 294 5.72 26.92 1.07
CA LYS A 294 6.18 28.24 0.62
C LYS A 294 5.60 28.51 -0.76
N ASN A 295 4.49 29.25 -0.82
CA ASN A 295 3.74 29.53 -2.07
C ASN A 295 4.61 30.11 -3.21
N ASP A 296 5.67 30.85 -2.88
CA ASP A 296 6.56 31.47 -3.88
C ASP A 296 7.80 30.65 -4.22
N SER A 297 7.94 29.44 -3.67
CA SER A 297 9.08 28.58 -3.97
C SER A 297 9.04 28.11 -5.43
N PHE A 298 10.21 27.78 -5.99
CA PHE A 298 10.28 27.10 -7.28
C PHE A 298 9.45 25.80 -7.24
N PHE A 299 9.50 25.11 -6.12
CA PHE A 299 8.85 23.81 -5.92
C PHE A 299 7.33 23.91 -6.04
N SER A 300 6.70 24.87 -5.34
CA SER A 300 5.24 25.07 -5.40
C SER A 300 4.77 25.53 -6.78
N ARG A 301 5.57 26.32 -7.50
CA ARG A 301 5.19 26.90 -8.80
C ARG A 301 5.42 25.98 -9.99
N ASN A 302 6.44 25.11 -9.92
CA ASN A 302 6.94 24.40 -11.09
C ASN A 302 6.99 22.88 -10.95
N VAL A 303 7.00 22.31 -9.75
CA VAL A 303 7.15 20.85 -9.57
C VAL A 303 5.79 20.16 -9.53
N SER A 304 5.61 19.13 -10.36
CA SER A 304 4.43 18.25 -10.33
C SER A 304 4.77 16.81 -9.93
N LEU A 305 3.89 16.16 -9.16
CA LEU A 305 3.97 14.73 -8.84
C LEU A 305 2.61 14.06 -9.12
N ILE A 306 2.54 13.26 -10.17
CA ILE A 306 1.34 12.48 -10.53
C ILE A 306 1.61 11.01 -10.22
N SER A 307 0.80 10.41 -9.35
CA SER A 307 0.90 9.00 -8.97
C SER A 307 -0.22 8.20 -9.61
N VAL A 308 0.12 7.12 -10.34
CA VAL A 308 -0.86 6.18 -10.91
C VAL A 308 -0.69 4.81 -10.26
N THR A 309 -1.77 4.23 -9.77
CA THR A 309 -1.76 2.92 -9.09
C THR A 309 -2.70 1.92 -9.75
N GLY A 310 -2.27 0.67 -9.81
CA GLY A 310 -3.01 -0.41 -10.46
C GLY A 310 -4.22 -0.93 -9.67
N GLY A 311 -4.39 -0.52 -8.41
CA GLY A 311 -5.51 -0.91 -7.57
C GLY A 311 -5.38 -2.33 -6.98
N ILE A 312 -6.50 -3.05 -6.91
CA ILE A 312 -6.65 -4.26 -6.06
C ILE A 312 -5.79 -5.46 -6.50
N LEU A 313 -5.34 -5.47 -7.77
CA LEU A 313 -4.51 -6.54 -8.32
C LEU A 313 -3.03 -6.42 -7.97
N ASP A 314 -2.61 -5.30 -7.38
CA ASP A 314 -1.26 -5.17 -6.85
C ASP A 314 -1.08 -6.06 -5.62
N THR A 315 -0.41 -7.20 -5.82
CA THR A 315 -0.11 -8.15 -4.75
C THR A 315 1.22 -7.87 -4.05
N THR A 316 2.00 -6.91 -4.56
CA THR A 316 3.31 -6.55 -4.00
C THR A 316 3.16 -5.51 -2.89
N LEU A 317 2.28 -4.52 -3.08
CA LEU A 317 1.97 -3.50 -2.09
C LEU A 317 0.47 -3.14 -2.11
N PRO A 318 -0.12 -2.78 -0.95
CA PRO A 318 -1.46 -2.22 -0.93
C PRO A 318 -1.50 -0.93 -1.76
N ALA A 319 -2.46 -0.79 -2.69
CA ALA A 319 -2.57 0.39 -3.56
C ALA A 319 -2.71 1.71 -2.79
N ASP A 320 -3.27 1.66 -1.57
CA ASP A 320 -3.38 2.82 -0.67
C ASP A 320 -2.00 3.42 -0.30
N TYR A 321 -0.91 2.64 -0.41
CA TYR A 321 0.44 3.13 -0.12
C TYR A 321 0.95 4.06 -1.22
N ALA A 322 0.36 4.04 -2.41
CA ALA A 322 0.74 4.90 -3.53
C ALA A 322 0.16 6.33 -3.48
N SER A 323 -0.68 6.58 -2.49
CA SER A 323 -1.29 7.86 -2.16
C SER A 323 -0.25 8.97 -1.95
N VAL A 324 -0.50 10.16 -2.51
CA VAL A 324 0.32 11.39 -2.34
C VAL A 324 -0.42 12.53 -1.64
N GLU A 325 -1.68 12.32 -1.26
CA GLU A 325 -2.60 13.35 -0.74
C GLU A 325 -2.11 14.00 0.56
N ASP A 326 -1.34 13.29 1.38
CA ASP A 326 -0.75 13.81 2.63
C ASP A 326 0.55 14.60 2.42
N LEU A 327 1.02 14.64 1.18
CA LEU A 327 2.31 15.20 0.79
C LEU A 327 2.14 16.40 -0.14
N VAL A 328 1.36 16.24 -1.22
CA VAL A 328 1.19 17.25 -2.27
C VAL A 328 -0.23 17.78 -2.28
N SER A 329 -0.39 19.09 -2.54
CA SER A 329 -1.70 19.67 -2.82
C SER A 329 -2.17 19.25 -4.22
N LEU A 330 -3.48 19.32 -4.45
CA LEU A 330 -4.07 19.06 -5.75
C LEU A 330 -3.53 19.98 -6.87
N ASP A 331 -3.00 21.14 -6.50
CA ASP A 331 -2.36 22.12 -7.38
C ASP A 331 -0.92 21.75 -7.79
N ASN A 332 -0.35 20.70 -7.18
CA ASN A 332 0.97 20.16 -7.53
C ASN A 332 0.91 18.67 -7.90
N GLY A 333 -0.16 17.95 -7.58
CA GLY A 333 -0.22 16.51 -7.83
C GLY A 333 -1.46 15.83 -7.30
N PHE A 334 -1.67 14.58 -7.71
CA PHE A 334 -2.77 13.73 -7.22
C PHE A 334 -2.47 12.26 -7.51
N THR A 335 -3.23 11.37 -6.85
CA THR A 335 -3.23 9.93 -7.15
C THR A 335 -4.39 9.59 -8.07
N SER A 336 -4.18 8.67 -9.03
CA SER A 336 -5.26 8.08 -9.82
C SER A 336 -5.13 6.56 -9.92
N PHE A 337 -6.28 5.90 -10.03
CA PHE A 337 -6.39 4.45 -10.17
C PHE A 337 -6.60 4.09 -11.63
N THR A 338 -6.00 3.00 -12.10
CA THR A 338 -6.15 2.55 -13.50
C THR A 338 -7.60 2.20 -13.86
N THR A 339 -8.44 1.89 -12.87
CA THR A 339 -9.89 1.71 -13.06
C THR A 339 -10.65 3.03 -13.29
N THR A 340 -10.11 4.16 -12.81
CA THR A 340 -10.68 5.50 -13.02
C THR A 340 -10.39 6.03 -14.42
N ILE A 341 -9.21 5.71 -14.96
CA ILE A 341 -8.69 6.26 -16.22
C ILE A 341 -9.62 5.87 -17.38
N PRO A 342 -10.20 6.85 -18.11
CA PRO A 342 -10.99 6.61 -19.32
C PRO A 342 -10.23 5.76 -20.33
N GLU A 343 -10.93 4.83 -20.99
CA GLU A 343 -10.34 3.91 -22.00
C GLU A 343 -9.25 2.96 -21.45
N VAL A 344 -9.07 2.88 -20.13
CA VAL A 344 -8.28 1.86 -19.43
C VAL A 344 -9.20 0.93 -18.62
N TRP A 345 -9.93 1.47 -17.64
CA TRP A 345 -10.97 0.81 -16.83
C TRP A 345 -10.70 -0.63 -16.36
N THR A 346 -9.45 -0.95 -16.08
CA THR A 346 -9.06 -2.26 -15.55
C THR A 346 -8.06 -2.07 -14.41
N PRO A 347 -8.17 -2.82 -13.31
CA PRO A 347 -7.07 -2.89 -12.36
C PRO A 347 -5.88 -3.58 -13.03
N ILE A 348 -4.69 -3.18 -12.64
CA ILE A 348 -3.43 -3.67 -13.22
C ILE A 348 -2.55 -4.13 -12.07
N ASP A 349 -1.90 -5.28 -12.21
CA ASP A 349 -0.96 -5.76 -11.19
C ASP A 349 0.33 -4.92 -11.16
N HIS A 350 1.14 -5.15 -10.12
CA HIS A 350 2.36 -4.38 -9.86
C HIS A 350 3.33 -4.35 -11.03
N LEU A 351 3.49 -5.47 -11.75
CA LEU A 351 4.46 -5.57 -12.83
C LEU A 351 3.83 -5.15 -14.17
N ALA A 352 2.54 -5.40 -14.36
CA ALA A 352 1.82 -5.03 -15.56
C ALA A 352 1.65 -3.52 -15.73
N ILE A 353 1.72 -2.73 -14.66
CA ILE A 353 1.51 -1.29 -14.74
C ILE A 353 2.48 -0.58 -15.70
N VAL A 354 3.68 -1.13 -15.92
CA VAL A 354 4.65 -0.52 -16.86
C VAL A 354 4.45 -0.96 -18.31
N TRP A 355 3.74 -2.06 -18.58
CA TRP A 355 3.61 -2.61 -19.94
C TRP A 355 2.20 -2.74 -20.48
N CYS A 356 1.19 -2.46 -19.65
CA CYS A 356 -0.19 -2.59 -20.06
C CYS A 356 -0.53 -1.74 -21.28
N LYS A 357 -1.09 -2.36 -22.32
CA LYS A 357 -1.42 -1.66 -23.58
C LYS A 357 -2.29 -0.43 -23.37
N GLN A 358 -3.40 -0.57 -22.65
CA GLN A 358 -4.35 0.53 -22.49
C GLN A 358 -3.73 1.70 -21.70
N LEU A 359 -3.02 1.38 -20.61
CA LEU A 359 -2.41 2.41 -19.76
C LEU A 359 -1.24 3.11 -20.47
N ARG A 360 -0.34 2.38 -21.11
CA ARG A 360 0.86 2.98 -21.73
C ARG A 360 0.50 4.00 -22.82
N GLU A 361 -0.58 3.78 -23.59
CA GLU A 361 -1.05 4.73 -24.61
C GLU A 361 -1.52 6.04 -23.96
N THR A 362 -2.26 5.93 -22.85
CA THR A 362 -2.71 7.10 -22.07
C THR A 362 -1.53 7.86 -21.47
N LEU A 363 -0.56 7.15 -20.89
CA LEU A 363 0.64 7.76 -20.32
C LEU A 363 1.54 8.40 -21.38
N ALA A 364 1.70 7.77 -22.53
CA ALA A 364 2.47 8.33 -23.64
C ALA A 364 1.83 9.61 -24.18
N ARG A 365 0.50 9.64 -24.33
CA ARG A 365 -0.25 10.86 -24.65
C ARG A 365 -0.06 11.93 -23.58
N LEU A 366 -0.14 11.58 -22.29
CA LEU A 366 0.09 12.52 -21.19
C LEU A 366 1.48 13.16 -21.29
N LEU A 367 2.53 12.37 -21.52
CA LEU A 367 3.90 12.88 -21.65
C LEU A 367 4.04 13.81 -22.86
N LEU A 368 3.54 13.40 -24.04
CA LEU A 368 3.63 14.18 -25.28
C LEU A 368 2.76 15.44 -25.29
N GLU A 369 1.61 15.44 -24.61
CA GLU A 369 0.76 16.64 -24.51
C GLU A 369 1.27 17.63 -23.45
N SER A 370 2.04 17.15 -22.47
CA SER A 370 2.59 17.97 -21.37
C SER A 370 3.89 18.69 -21.71
N ILE A 371 4.54 18.38 -22.83
CA ILE A 371 5.80 19.00 -23.27
C ILE A 371 5.59 20.27 -24.09
N ASP A 372 6.63 21.11 -24.15
CA ASP A 372 6.68 22.32 -24.98
C ASP A 372 8.12 22.59 -25.42
N VAL A 373 8.44 22.27 -26.68
CA VAL A 373 9.82 22.38 -27.21
C VAL A 373 10.34 23.83 -27.21
N SER A 374 9.45 24.82 -27.21
CA SER A 374 9.80 26.25 -27.26
C SER A 374 10.35 26.78 -25.93
N LYS A 375 10.20 26.02 -24.83
CA LYS A 375 10.60 26.42 -23.48
C LYS A 375 11.91 25.75 -23.04
N PRO A 376 12.78 26.43 -22.27
CA PRO A 376 13.99 25.82 -21.72
C PRO A 376 13.71 24.60 -20.83
N GLU A 377 12.64 24.63 -20.03
CA GLU A 377 12.25 23.50 -19.18
C GLU A 377 11.69 22.31 -19.97
N LYS A 378 11.37 22.51 -21.26
CA LYS A 378 10.80 21.53 -22.19
C LYS A 378 9.43 20.97 -21.81
N VAL A 379 8.81 21.55 -20.79
CA VAL A 379 7.48 21.20 -20.30
C VAL A 379 6.56 22.42 -20.25
N LYS A 380 5.26 22.18 -20.34
CA LYS A 380 4.24 23.22 -20.14
C LYS A 380 4.23 23.72 -18.69
N PRO A 381 3.65 24.91 -18.41
CA PRO A 381 3.51 25.42 -17.05
C PRO A 381 2.73 24.44 -16.17
N LEU A 382 2.98 24.47 -14.86
CA LEU A 382 2.42 23.51 -13.89
C LEU A 382 0.89 23.34 -14.01
N ASN A 383 0.15 24.45 -14.06
CA ASN A 383 -1.31 24.42 -14.16
C ASN A 383 -1.79 23.72 -15.44
N GLU A 384 -1.17 23.99 -16.59
CA GLU A 384 -1.54 23.34 -17.86
C GLU A 384 -1.25 21.84 -17.83
N ARG A 385 -0.08 21.44 -17.29
CA ARG A 385 0.26 20.01 -17.13
C ARG A 385 -0.76 19.28 -16.27
N LEU A 386 -1.14 19.87 -15.13
CA LEU A 386 -2.13 19.26 -14.25
C LEU A 386 -3.52 19.23 -14.87
N GLN A 387 -3.90 20.22 -15.68
CA GLN A 387 -5.16 20.18 -16.43
C GLN A 387 -5.17 19.02 -17.44
N ILE A 388 -4.08 18.82 -18.18
CA ILE A 388 -3.92 17.68 -19.09
C ILE A 388 -3.98 16.35 -18.32
N ALA A 389 -3.25 16.26 -17.21
CA ALA A 389 -3.25 15.08 -16.35
C ALA A 389 -4.64 14.76 -15.81
N ARG A 390 -5.39 15.74 -15.32
CA ARG A 390 -6.76 15.54 -14.82
C ARG A 390 -7.71 15.09 -15.93
N LYS A 391 -7.58 15.64 -17.13
CA LYS A 391 -8.38 15.25 -18.29
C LYS A 391 -8.13 13.80 -18.71
N LEU A 392 -6.88 13.36 -18.69
CA LEU A 392 -6.49 12.03 -19.16
C LEU A 392 -6.58 10.95 -18.08
N LEU A 393 -6.36 11.29 -16.80
CA LEU A 393 -6.23 10.31 -15.72
C LEU A 393 -7.41 10.26 -14.76
N LEU A 394 -8.36 11.21 -14.81
CA LEU A 394 -9.59 11.17 -14.01
C LEU A 394 -10.80 10.85 -14.90
N SER A 395 -11.90 10.40 -14.29
CA SER A 395 -13.10 10.02 -15.05
C SER A 395 -13.83 11.22 -15.66
N GLY A 396 -13.60 12.42 -15.10
CA GLY A 396 -14.25 13.68 -15.50
C GLY A 396 -15.56 13.96 -14.78
N PHE A 397 -16.01 13.05 -13.91
CA PHE A 397 -17.15 13.27 -13.01
C PHE A 397 -16.72 13.86 -11.65
N GLU A 398 -15.43 13.90 -11.35
CA GLU A 398 -14.90 14.49 -10.12
C GLU A 398 -15.04 16.02 -10.15
N ASN A 399 -15.38 16.63 -9.02
CA ASN A 399 -15.49 18.10 -8.90
C ASN A 399 -14.19 18.83 -9.27
N TYR A 400 -13.05 18.17 -9.04
CA TYR A 400 -11.73 18.70 -9.34
C TYR A 400 -11.27 18.45 -10.78
N SER A 401 -12.02 17.65 -11.54
CA SER A 401 -11.73 17.46 -12.96
C SER A 401 -11.89 18.76 -13.73
N THR A 402 -11.20 18.88 -14.86
CA THR A 402 -11.33 20.05 -15.75
C THR A 402 -12.57 19.98 -16.64
N ALA A 403 -13.41 18.96 -16.48
CA ALA A 403 -14.67 18.83 -17.18
C ALA A 403 -15.53 20.07 -16.89
N ASN A 404 -16.18 20.62 -17.93
CA ASN A 404 -16.99 21.84 -17.85
C ASN A 404 -16.25 23.17 -17.59
N SER A 405 -14.91 23.21 -17.65
CA SER A 405 -14.14 24.46 -17.44
C SER A 405 -14.57 25.62 -18.34
N LYS A 406 -14.84 25.38 -19.64
CA LYS A 406 -15.38 26.39 -20.57
C LYS A 406 -16.79 26.83 -20.21
N LEU A 407 -17.67 25.86 -19.90
CA LEU A 407 -19.05 26.15 -19.48
C LEU A 407 -19.11 26.98 -18.19
N ASN A 408 -18.14 26.79 -17.30
CA ASN A 408 -18.06 27.53 -16.03
C ASN A 408 -17.67 29.01 -16.22
N LYS A 409 -17.03 29.36 -17.34
CA LYS A 409 -16.60 30.73 -17.69
C LYS A 409 -17.27 31.20 -18.99
N PRO A 410 -18.59 31.47 -19.00
CA PRO A 410 -19.33 31.83 -20.21
C PRO A 410 -18.79 33.12 -20.86
N GLN A 411 -18.44 34.14 -20.05
CA GLN A 411 -17.99 35.45 -20.55
C GLN A 411 -16.78 35.38 -21.51
N LEU A 412 -15.95 34.35 -21.42
CA LEU A 412 -14.76 34.17 -22.24
C LEU A 412 -14.98 33.24 -23.45
N ASN A 413 -16.08 32.47 -23.45
CA ASN A 413 -16.27 31.34 -24.38
C ASN A 413 -17.59 31.42 -25.18
N LEU A 414 -18.39 32.47 -25.01
CA LEU A 414 -19.62 32.68 -25.78
C LEU A 414 -19.29 32.89 -27.26
N GLN A 415 -19.95 32.12 -28.11
CA GLN A 415 -19.93 32.27 -29.56
C GLN A 415 -21.26 32.90 -30.00
N GLU A 416 -21.20 33.89 -30.88
CA GLU A 416 -22.38 34.49 -31.49
C GLU A 416 -22.81 33.71 -32.72
N PHE A 417 -24.10 33.40 -32.80
CA PHE A 417 -24.74 32.74 -33.93
C PHE A 417 -25.74 33.70 -34.59
N SER A 418 -25.96 33.56 -35.89
CA SER A 418 -27.00 34.31 -36.60
C SER A 418 -28.40 33.95 -36.08
N ASP A 419 -29.32 34.92 -36.04
CA ASP A 419 -30.68 34.74 -35.48
C ASP A 419 -31.47 33.56 -36.04
N ASN A 420 -31.23 33.18 -37.31
CA ASN A 420 -31.92 32.05 -37.95
C ASN A 420 -31.27 30.68 -37.69
N PHE A 421 -30.13 30.60 -37.01
CA PHE A 421 -29.38 29.35 -36.86
C PHE A 421 -30.16 28.28 -36.07
N PHE A 422 -30.93 28.71 -35.07
CA PHE A 422 -31.76 27.84 -34.24
C PHE A 422 -33.27 27.99 -34.51
N SER A 423 -33.68 28.33 -35.75
CA SER A 423 -35.10 28.64 -36.03
C SER A 423 -36.06 27.44 -35.95
N ASP A 424 -35.55 26.21 -36.03
CA ASP A 424 -36.34 24.98 -36.08
C ASP A 424 -36.12 24.10 -34.84
N TYR A 425 -36.96 24.30 -33.80
CA TYR A 425 -36.84 23.58 -32.54
C TYR A 425 -38.17 23.12 -31.91
N ALA A 426 -38.13 21.97 -31.23
CA ALA A 426 -39.17 21.51 -30.30
C ALA A 426 -38.82 21.92 -28.87
N THR A 427 -39.81 22.27 -28.04
CA THR A 427 -39.57 22.60 -26.62
C THR A 427 -39.87 21.40 -25.73
N LEU A 428 -38.93 21.04 -24.85
CA LEU A 428 -39.08 19.99 -23.86
C LEU A 428 -39.18 20.60 -22.46
N THR A 429 -40.18 20.18 -21.69
CA THR A 429 -40.35 20.61 -20.30
C THR A 429 -39.35 19.92 -19.38
N THR A 430 -39.04 20.56 -18.25
CA THR A 430 -38.24 19.95 -17.17
C THR A 430 -38.86 18.63 -16.71
N ASN A 431 -38.02 17.70 -16.24
CA ASN A 431 -38.38 16.36 -15.79
C ASN A 431 -38.90 15.39 -16.87
N ASN A 432 -38.97 15.80 -18.13
CA ASN A 432 -39.23 14.90 -19.24
C ASN A 432 -37.92 14.48 -19.90
N ILE A 433 -37.78 13.17 -20.14
CA ILE A 433 -36.62 12.61 -20.82
C ILE A 433 -36.76 12.86 -22.32
N LEU A 434 -35.73 13.45 -22.92
CA LEU A 434 -35.54 13.43 -24.37
C LEU A 434 -35.03 12.04 -24.74
N ASP A 435 -35.83 11.29 -25.49
CA ASP A 435 -35.48 9.97 -25.99
C ASP A 435 -35.49 9.96 -27.51
N ILE A 436 -34.29 9.98 -28.11
CA ILE A 436 -34.10 9.89 -29.54
C ILE A 436 -33.41 8.57 -29.86
N GLU A 437 -34.18 7.66 -30.45
CA GLU A 437 -33.71 6.41 -31.02
C GLU A 437 -33.70 6.47 -32.54
N MET A 438 -32.87 5.65 -33.19
CA MET A 438 -32.85 5.54 -34.64
C MET A 438 -34.23 5.18 -35.25
N LEU A 439 -34.99 4.29 -34.60
CA LEU A 439 -36.33 3.88 -35.04
C LEU A 439 -37.38 4.99 -34.92
N ASN A 440 -37.16 5.95 -34.04
CA ASN A 440 -38.09 7.03 -33.74
C ASN A 440 -37.65 8.36 -34.38
N LEU A 441 -36.55 8.40 -35.14
CA LEU A 441 -36.03 9.62 -35.79
C LEU A 441 -37.06 10.32 -36.68
N GLU A 442 -37.93 9.59 -37.36
CA GLU A 442 -38.99 10.16 -38.21
C GLU A 442 -40.07 10.88 -37.40
N LYS A 443 -40.23 10.56 -36.11
CA LYS A 443 -41.21 11.23 -35.22
C LYS A 443 -40.77 12.64 -34.83
N TRP A 444 -39.49 12.98 -35.04
CA TRP A 444 -38.91 14.27 -34.67
C TRP A 444 -38.74 15.14 -35.91
N ASN A 445 -39.65 16.09 -36.15
CA ASN A 445 -39.59 16.94 -37.35
C ASN A 445 -38.59 18.10 -37.25
N ASN A 446 -38.23 18.51 -36.04
CA ASN A 446 -37.37 19.66 -35.80
C ASN A 446 -35.89 19.26 -35.72
N ASN A 447 -35.01 20.14 -36.19
CA ASN A 447 -33.55 19.95 -36.14
C ASN A 447 -32.96 20.12 -34.73
N TYR A 448 -33.65 20.81 -33.83
CA TYR A 448 -33.17 21.03 -32.46
C TYR A 448 -34.24 20.77 -31.40
N THR A 449 -33.80 20.47 -30.18
CA THR A 449 -34.64 20.44 -28.98
C THR A 449 -34.18 21.50 -28.00
N ARG A 450 -35.08 22.43 -27.64
CA ARG A 450 -34.88 23.48 -26.64
C ARG A 450 -35.36 23.00 -25.28
N ILE A 451 -34.51 23.10 -24.26
CA ILE A 451 -34.86 22.86 -22.86
C ILE A 451 -34.67 24.17 -22.10
N ASN A 452 -35.74 24.74 -21.56
CA ASN A 452 -35.66 25.97 -20.77
C ASN A 452 -35.17 25.67 -19.36
N ILE A 453 -34.21 26.47 -18.88
CA ILE A 453 -33.66 26.34 -17.53
C ILE A 453 -34.56 27.16 -16.59
N PRO A 454 -35.13 26.54 -15.53
CA PRO A 454 -35.99 27.23 -14.60
C PRO A 454 -35.22 28.29 -13.81
N SER A 455 -35.75 29.50 -13.72
CA SER A 455 -35.16 30.64 -13.00
C SER A 455 -35.63 30.77 -11.54
N ASN A 456 -36.64 30.00 -11.12
CA ASN A 456 -37.20 30.08 -9.77
C ASN A 456 -36.33 29.34 -8.74
N ILE A 457 -36.05 30.00 -7.61
CA ILE A 457 -35.07 29.54 -6.60
C ILE A 457 -35.45 28.17 -6.01
N SER A 458 -36.74 27.94 -5.70
CA SER A 458 -37.20 26.67 -5.11
C SER A 458 -37.08 25.47 -6.05
N SER A 459 -37.27 25.67 -7.35
CA SER A 459 -37.08 24.61 -8.37
C SER A 459 -35.62 24.39 -8.77
N THR A 460 -34.70 25.22 -8.28
CA THR A 460 -33.29 25.15 -8.69
C THR A 460 -32.38 24.46 -7.69
N GLU A 461 -32.88 24.05 -6.51
CA GLU A 461 -32.02 23.51 -5.45
C GLU A 461 -31.28 22.24 -5.87
N HIS A 462 -31.98 21.33 -6.55
CA HIS A 462 -31.43 20.05 -7.02
C HIS A 462 -31.27 19.97 -8.55
N LEU A 463 -31.22 21.13 -9.21
CA LEU A 463 -31.17 21.20 -10.66
C LEU A 463 -29.89 20.55 -11.21
N HIS A 464 -30.06 19.56 -12.08
CA HIS A 464 -28.97 18.89 -12.75
C HIS A 464 -29.37 18.47 -14.18
N PHE A 465 -28.38 18.43 -15.06
CA PHE A 465 -28.53 17.99 -16.44
C PHE A 465 -27.64 16.78 -16.68
N MET A 466 -28.24 15.72 -17.24
CA MET A 466 -27.53 14.51 -17.65
C MET A 466 -27.90 14.19 -19.10
N LEU A 467 -26.88 13.98 -19.93
CA LEU A 467 -27.02 13.37 -21.24
C LEU A 467 -26.18 12.10 -21.31
N LEU A 468 -26.74 11.02 -21.86
CA LEU A 468 -26.07 9.76 -22.14
C LEU A 468 -26.41 9.34 -23.57
N THR A 469 -25.41 9.01 -24.38
CA THR A 469 -25.60 8.66 -25.78
C THR A 469 -24.59 7.64 -26.26
N SER A 470 -24.97 6.85 -27.27
CA SER A 470 -24.03 6.03 -28.04
C SER A 470 -23.23 6.85 -29.05
N LEU A 471 -23.64 8.09 -29.36
CA LEU A 471 -23.02 8.93 -30.39
C LEU A 471 -21.61 9.39 -30.00
N ASN A 472 -20.71 9.40 -30.97
CA ASN A 472 -19.32 9.84 -30.75
C ASN A 472 -19.17 11.33 -30.45
N LYS A 473 -20.01 12.17 -31.08
CA LYS A 473 -19.93 13.64 -31.00
C LYS A 473 -21.33 14.27 -30.92
N PRO A 474 -22.02 14.18 -29.78
CA PRO A 474 -23.27 14.91 -29.59
C PRO A 474 -23.03 16.42 -29.59
N MET A 475 -23.86 17.19 -30.31
CA MET A 475 -23.79 18.65 -30.32
C MET A 475 -24.83 19.26 -29.37
N ILE A 476 -24.34 19.93 -28.33
CA ILE A 476 -25.14 20.62 -27.32
C ILE A 476 -24.62 22.03 -27.13
N TYR A 477 -25.54 22.98 -27.07
CA TYR A 477 -25.27 24.40 -26.88
C TYR A 477 -25.93 24.88 -25.59
N PHE A 478 -25.15 25.57 -24.77
CA PHE A 478 -25.61 26.26 -23.56
C PHE A 478 -25.75 27.74 -23.89
N CYS A 479 -26.96 28.26 -23.90
CA CYS A 479 -27.28 29.55 -24.50
C CYS A 479 -27.81 30.57 -23.50
N LYS A 480 -27.61 31.85 -23.83
CA LYS A 480 -28.14 32.99 -23.09
C LYS A 480 -29.03 33.84 -24.00
N GLU A 481 -30.14 34.35 -23.46
CA GLU A 481 -31.02 35.27 -24.17
C GLU A 481 -30.36 36.65 -24.29
N SER A 482 -30.00 37.03 -25.53
CA SER A 482 -29.41 38.32 -25.90
C SER A 482 -29.88 38.74 -27.30
N MET A 483 -29.63 40.00 -27.71
CA MET A 483 -30.05 40.50 -29.03
C MET A 483 -29.46 39.69 -30.20
N ASN A 484 -28.27 39.11 -30.03
CA ASN A 484 -27.71 38.05 -30.87
C ASN A 484 -27.71 36.74 -30.06
N LEU A 485 -27.96 35.59 -30.70
CA LEU A 485 -27.89 34.27 -30.04
C LEU A 485 -26.46 33.99 -29.56
N SER A 486 -26.24 33.98 -28.23
CA SER A 486 -24.93 33.71 -27.64
C SER A 486 -24.92 32.35 -26.93
N CYS A 487 -24.08 31.43 -27.40
CA CYS A 487 -24.02 30.06 -26.86
C CYS A 487 -22.60 29.54 -26.70
N VAL A 488 -22.42 28.57 -25.80
CA VAL A 488 -21.17 27.81 -25.61
C VAL A 488 -21.40 26.36 -26.00
N THR A 489 -20.53 25.81 -26.85
CA THR A 489 -20.57 24.39 -27.23
C THR A 489 -20.02 23.51 -26.12
N ALA A 490 -20.72 22.42 -25.79
CA ALA A 490 -20.33 21.49 -24.73
C ALA A 490 -19.31 20.41 -25.14
N THR A 491 -18.58 20.61 -26.25
CA THR A 491 -17.67 19.59 -26.81
C THR A 491 -16.56 19.17 -25.85
N ASP A 492 -16.01 20.11 -25.07
CA ASP A 492 -14.97 19.83 -24.07
C ASP A 492 -15.52 19.25 -22.75
N SER A 493 -16.83 19.18 -22.62
CA SER A 493 -17.55 18.60 -21.49
C SER A 493 -17.98 17.15 -21.72
N ILE A 494 -17.72 16.61 -22.91
CA ILE A 494 -18.07 15.23 -23.25
C ILE A 494 -17.16 14.27 -22.48
N LEU A 495 -17.77 13.49 -21.60
CA LEU A 495 -17.16 12.41 -20.83
C LEU A 495 -17.27 11.09 -21.58
N THR A 496 -16.29 10.22 -21.39
CA THR A 496 -16.30 8.86 -21.94
C THR A 496 -16.69 7.87 -20.85
N VAL A 497 -17.69 7.03 -21.14
CA VAL A 497 -18.29 6.06 -20.21
C VAL A 497 -18.24 4.67 -20.86
N PRO A 498 -17.82 3.61 -20.14
CA PRO A 498 -17.77 2.29 -20.74
C PRO A 498 -19.16 1.82 -21.21
N ARG A 499 -19.20 1.13 -22.35
CA ARG A 499 -20.45 0.67 -22.94
C ARG A 499 -21.04 -0.48 -22.12
N SER A 500 -22.31 -0.38 -21.75
CA SER A 500 -23.05 -1.47 -21.12
C SER A 500 -24.08 -2.06 -22.08
N SER A 501 -23.81 -3.28 -22.55
CA SER A 501 -24.72 -4.09 -23.38
C SER A 501 -24.73 -5.53 -22.89
N LYS A 502 -25.56 -6.40 -23.48
CA LYS A 502 -25.59 -7.83 -23.11
C LYS A 502 -24.26 -8.53 -23.37
N ASP A 503 -23.59 -8.12 -24.45
CA ASP A 503 -22.31 -8.68 -24.87
C ASP A 503 -21.10 -8.02 -24.18
N ALA A 504 -21.30 -6.92 -23.45
CA ALA A 504 -20.26 -6.26 -22.65
C ALA A 504 -20.22 -6.83 -21.24
N GLU A 505 -19.12 -7.51 -20.92
CA GLU A 505 -18.93 -8.11 -19.59
C GLU A 505 -17.98 -7.25 -18.73
N PHE A 506 -16.96 -6.64 -19.33
CA PHE A 506 -15.96 -5.83 -18.63
C PHE A 506 -15.92 -4.41 -19.16
N ALA A 507 -15.67 -3.44 -18.28
CA ALA A 507 -15.50 -2.05 -18.68
C ALA A 507 -14.38 -1.87 -19.72
N ALA A 508 -13.31 -2.64 -19.57
CA ALA A 508 -12.19 -2.65 -20.49
C ALA A 508 -12.52 -3.16 -21.90
N ASP A 509 -13.67 -3.81 -22.13
CA ASP A 509 -14.09 -4.22 -23.48
C ASP A 509 -14.38 -3.02 -24.40
N SER A 510 -14.52 -1.81 -23.82
CA SER A 510 -14.68 -0.54 -24.55
C SER A 510 -13.45 0.36 -24.45
N SER A 511 -12.30 -0.20 -24.11
CA SER A 511 -11.04 0.51 -23.98
C SER A 511 -10.41 0.87 -25.32
N PHE A 512 -9.28 1.57 -25.27
CA PHE A 512 -8.56 2.01 -26.47
C PHE A 512 -8.20 0.85 -27.40
N GLY A 513 -8.64 0.94 -28.65
CA GLY A 513 -8.36 -0.06 -29.70
C GLY A 513 -9.23 -1.31 -29.65
N GLU A 514 -10.23 -1.34 -28.76
CA GLU A 514 -11.22 -2.43 -28.71
C GLU A 514 -12.35 -2.23 -29.72
N SER A 515 -13.10 -3.31 -29.97
CA SER A 515 -14.19 -3.32 -30.95
C SER A 515 -15.46 -2.58 -30.49
N LYS A 516 -15.69 -2.44 -29.18
CA LYS A 516 -16.90 -1.79 -28.64
C LYS A 516 -16.62 -0.32 -28.40
N VAL A 517 -17.34 0.58 -29.06
CA VAL A 517 -17.19 2.01 -28.81
C VAL A 517 -17.84 2.38 -27.47
N PRO A 518 -17.16 3.14 -26.60
CA PRO A 518 -17.71 3.60 -25.33
C PRO A 518 -18.83 4.63 -25.51
N PHE A 519 -19.75 4.67 -24.56
CA PHE A 519 -20.78 5.71 -24.48
C PHE A 519 -20.17 7.10 -24.19
N LYS A 520 -20.92 8.14 -24.56
CA LYS A 520 -20.60 9.53 -24.24
C LYS A 520 -21.63 10.10 -23.27
N ALA A 521 -21.14 10.89 -22.33
CA ALA A 521 -21.97 11.50 -21.30
C ALA A 521 -21.65 12.97 -21.09
N ILE A 522 -22.65 13.78 -20.73
CA ILE A 522 -22.45 15.14 -20.23
C ILE A 522 -23.23 15.26 -18.92
N ALA A 523 -22.52 15.63 -17.85
CA ALA A 523 -23.10 15.83 -16.53
C ALA A 523 -22.80 17.26 -16.07
N VAL A 524 -23.84 18.05 -15.81
CA VAL A 524 -23.73 19.45 -15.41
C VAL A 524 -24.64 19.73 -14.23
N GLY A 525 -24.05 20.25 -13.15
CA GLY A 525 -24.78 20.65 -11.95
C GLY A 525 -25.30 22.09 -11.99
N LYS A 526 -26.15 22.41 -11.01
CA LYS A 526 -26.76 23.73 -10.77
C LYS A 526 -25.83 24.93 -11.01
N ASN A 527 -24.62 24.91 -10.43
CA ASN A 527 -23.70 26.05 -10.43
C ASN A 527 -23.34 26.54 -11.84
N ILE A 528 -23.36 25.65 -12.83
CA ILE A 528 -23.10 25.96 -14.22
C ILE A 528 -24.40 26.24 -14.95
N LEU A 529 -25.45 25.43 -14.72
CA LEU A 529 -26.76 25.61 -15.37
C LEU A 529 -27.36 27.00 -15.13
N GLN A 530 -27.24 27.54 -13.91
CA GLN A 530 -27.77 28.87 -13.56
C GLN A 530 -27.09 30.04 -14.30
N LYS A 531 -26.01 29.79 -15.06
CA LYS A 531 -25.32 30.80 -15.86
C LYS A 531 -25.92 30.97 -17.26
N TYR A 532 -26.86 30.10 -17.64
CA TYR A 532 -27.48 30.00 -18.96
C TYR A 532 -29.01 30.01 -18.82
N ASP A 533 -29.70 30.37 -19.88
CA ASP A 533 -31.17 30.51 -19.89
C ASP A 533 -31.86 29.28 -20.50
N TYR A 534 -31.23 28.65 -21.50
CA TYR A 534 -31.74 27.44 -22.14
C TYR A 534 -30.63 26.59 -22.76
N LEU A 535 -30.95 25.33 -23.02
CA LEU A 535 -30.11 24.35 -23.69
C LEU A 535 -30.67 24.05 -25.08
N MET A 536 -29.81 23.93 -26.08
CA MET A 536 -30.18 23.43 -27.42
C MET A 536 -29.43 22.14 -27.71
N ILE A 537 -30.16 21.09 -28.05
CA ILE A 537 -29.60 19.78 -28.43
C ILE A 537 -29.92 19.54 -29.90
N SER A 538 -28.91 19.22 -30.71
CA SER A 538 -29.12 18.90 -32.13
C SER A 538 -29.76 17.51 -32.30
N LYS A 539 -30.69 17.39 -33.24
CA LYS A 539 -31.17 16.11 -33.72
C LYS A 539 -30.03 15.38 -34.45
N PRO A 540 -29.72 14.13 -34.09
CA PRO A 540 -28.73 13.33 -34.82
C PRO A 540 -29.27 12.92 -36.21
N THR A 541 -28.35 12.73 -37.15
CA THR A 541 -28.67 12.29 -38.52
C THR A 541 -28.69 10.76 -38.62
N TYR A 542 -29.40 10.22 -39.64
CA TYR A 542 -29.40 8.78 -39.91
C TYR A 542 -28.00 8.24 -40.17
N ASP A 543 -27.15 8.97 -40.87
CA ASP A 543 -25.77 8.56 -41.17
C ASP A 543 -24.91 8.43 -39.91
N GLU A 544 -25.13 9.29 -38.91
CA GLU A 544 -24.42 9.23 -37.63
C GLU A 544 -24.75 7.96 -36.84
N TYR A 545 -26.02 7.53 -36.87
CA TYR A 545 -26.43 6.27 -36.24
C TYR A 545 -26.10 5.04 -37.10
N PHE A 546 -26.26 5.12 -38.41
CA PHE A 546 -26.00 4.00 -39.33
C PHE A 546 -24.52 3.58 -39.35
N LYS A 547 -23.60 4.55 -39.26
CA LYS A 547 -22.16 4.27 -39.08
C LYS A 547 -21.87 3.51 -37.79
N GLN A 548 -22.70 3.66 -36.76
CA GLN A 548 -22.53 2.94 -35.49
C GLN A 548 -23.21 1.56 -35.53
N GLU A 549 -24.43 1.46 -36.05
CA GLU A 549 -25.16 0.18 -36.14
C GLU A 549 -24.47 -0.84 -37.05
N THR A 550 -23.88 -0.41 -38.17
CA THR A 550 -23.17 -1.31 -39.10
C THR A 550 -21.87 -1.88 -38.53
N ILE A 551 -21.25 -1.18 -37.59
CA ILE A 551 -20.01 -1.61 -36.92
C ILE A 551 -20.34 -2.52 -35.73
N GLU A 552 -21.50 -2.36 -35.08
CA GLU A 552 -21.71 -2.86 -33.70
C GLU A 552 -23.02 -3.64 -33.46
N GLY A 553 -23.95 -3.68 -34.42
CA GLY A 553 -25.17 -4.49 -34.34
C GLY A 553 -26.17 -4.11 -33.24
N HIS A 554 -26.09 -2.90 -32.66
CA HIS A 554 -26.92 -2.44 -31.54
C HIS A 554 -27.51 -1.05 -31.80
N LYS A 555 -28.73 -0.81 -31.30
CA LYS A 555 -29.51 0.43 -31.53
C LYS A 555 -28.81 1.67 -31.00
N GLY A 556 -28.64 2.67 -31.86
CA GLY A 556 -28.14 3.98 -31.47
C GLY A 556 -29.17 4.81 -30.70
N PHE A 557 -28.73 5.54 -29.66
CA PHE A 557 -29.62 6.35 -28.82
C PHE A 557 -28.98 7.66 -28.33
N LEU A 558 -29.83 8.65 -28.05
CA LEU A 558 -29.50 9.88 -27.31
C LEU A 558 -30.57 10.11 -26.25
N LEU A 559 -30.15 10.07 -24.98
CA LEU A 559 -30.99 10.36 -23.82
C LEU A 559 -30.51 11.66 -23.17
N ALA A 560 -31.41 12.60 -22.93
CA ALA A 560 -31.11 13.82 -22.18
C ALA A 560 -32.22 14.16 -21.19
N LEU A 561 -31.84 14.58 -19.99
CA LEU A 561 -32.77 14.95 -18.94
C LEU A 561 -32.26 16.17 -18.18
N LEU A 562 -33.11 17.20 -18.07
CA LEU A 562 -32.97 18.28 -17.09
C LEU A 562 -33.96 18.01 -15.97
N SER A 563 -33.45 17.71 -14.78
CA SER A 563 -34.27 17.32 -13.63
C SER A 563 -34.08 18.30 -12.47
N ASP A 564 -35.19 18.63 -11.80
CA ASP A 564 -35.23 19.40 -10.56
C ASP A 564 -35.35 18.53 -9.29
N SER A 565 -35.37 17.20 -9.46
CA SER A 565 -35.40 16.23 -8.37
C SER A 565 -33.99 15.99 -7.81
N SER A 566 -33.92 15.55 -6.56
CA SER A 566 -32.66 15.12 -5.98
C SER A 566 -32.18 13.81 -6.64
N ALA A 567 -31.16 13.90 -7.47
CA ALA A 567 -30.45 12.72 -8.01
C ALA A 567 -29.70 11.93 -6.92
N VAL A 568 -29.51 12.49 -5.73
CA VAL A 568 -28.73 11.90 -4.64
C VAL A 568 -29.66 11.38 -3.55
N GLN A 569 -29.53 10.09 -3.23
CA GLN A 569 -30.14 9.44 -2.09
C GLN A 569 -29.04 9.09 -1.07
N VAL A 570 -29.22 9.53 0.18
CA VAL A 570 -28.28 9.27 1.28
C VAL A 570 -28.81 8.14 2.14
N ILE A 571 -27.93 7.19 2.48
CA ILE A 571 -28.23 6.01 3.28
C ILE A 571 -27.21 5.94 4.43
N ASP A 572 -27.72 5.90 5.67
CA ASP A 572 -26.90 5.89 6.88
C ASP A 572 -26.68 4.47 7.45
N THR A 573 -26.78 3.45 6.61
CA THR A 573 -26.59 2.05 7.03
C THR A 573 -25.13 1.76 7.40
N THR A 574 -24.95 1.10 8.53
CA THR A 574 -23.64 0.68 9.05
C THR A 574 -23.24 -0.70 8.54
N PRO A 575 -21.92 -1.03 8.50
CA PRO A 575 -21.46 -2.38 8.15
C PRO A 575 -22.12 -3.49 8.99
N THR A 576 -22.36 -3.22 10.27
CA THR A 576 -23.05 -4.16 11.18
C THR A 576 -24.49 -4.44 10.79
N GLN A 577 -25.22 -3.45 10.28
CA GLN A 577 -26.60 -3.65 9.81
C GLN A 577 -26.62 -4.46 8.51
N ILE A 578 -25.71 -4.17 7.57
CA ILE A 578 -25.57 -4.94 6.33
C ILE A 578 -25.21 -6.41 6.64
N MET A 579 -24.36 -6.65 7.65
CA MET A 579 -24.01 -8.00 8.09
C MET A 579 -25.24 -8.79 8.57
N LEU A 580 -26.13 -8.16 9.34
CA LEU A 580 -27.26 -8.83 10.00
C LEU A 580 -28.48 -8.98 9.08
N PHE A 581 -28.80 -7.95 8.29
CA PHE A 581 -30.06 -7.86 7.55
C PHE A 581 -29.86 -7.66 6.03
N GLY A 582 -28.67 -7.23 5.60
CA GLY A 582 -28.46 -6.68 4.26
C GLY A 582 -29.10 -5.30 4.10
N GLU A 583 -28.88 -4.68 2.94
CA GLU A 583 -29.52 -3.40 2.57
C GLU A 583 -30.23 -3.58 1.23
N GLU A 584 -31.50 -3.16 1.14
CA GLU A 584 -32.30 -3.25 -0.09
C GLU A 584 -32.55 -1.85 -0.66
N LEU A 585 -32.21 -1.67 -1.93
CA LEU A 585 -32.28 -0.41 -2.66
C LEU A 585 -33.34 -0.52 -3.76
N TYR A 586 -34.16 0.51 -3.88
CA TYR A 586 -35.22 0.60 -4.88
C TYR A 586 -34.94 1.78 -5.81
N LEU A 587 -34.79 1.49 -7.09
CA LEU A 587 -34.42 2.45 -8.12
C LEU A 587 -35.50 2.49 -9.18
N ASP A 588 -36.07 3.67 -9.39
CA ASP A 588 -37.00 3.99 -10.46
C ASP A 588 -36.25 4.61 -11.64
N GLY A 589 -36.41 4.05 -12.85
CA GLY A 589 -35.83 4.58 -14.09
C GLY A 589 -36.54 5.83 -14.60
N LYS A 590 -36.80 6.79 -13.70
CA LYS A 590 -37.31 8.14 -14.03
C LYS A 590 -36.17 9.12 -14.31
N ASP A 591 -35.05 8.95 -13.61
CA ASP A 591 -33.81 9.67 -13.89
C ASP A 591 -32.83 8.74 -14.62
N ILE A 592 -32.01 9.31 -15.51
CA ILE A 592 -30.98 8.54 -16.26
C ILE A 592 -29.93 7.98 -15.31
N ALA A 593 -29.55 8.76 -14.30
CA ALA A 593 -28.52 8.41 -13.32
C ALA A 593 -28.97 8.81 -11.91
N LYS A 594 -28.90 7.86 -10.96
CA LYS A 594 -29.24 8.07 -9.54
C LYS A 594 -28.04 7.71 -8.67
N VAL A 595 -27.64 8.62 -7.79
CA VAL A 595 -26.49 8.47 -6.90
C VAL A 595 -26.96 8.02 -5.52
N ILE A 596 -26.46 6.88 -5.06
CA ILE A 596 -26.66 6.40 -3.70
C ILE A 596 -25.37 6.63 -2.92
N THR A 597 -25.45 7.39 -1.82
CA THR A 597 -24.32 7.71 -0.95
C THR A 597 -24.45 6.98 0.38
N PHE A 598 -23.44 6.18 0.74
CA PHE A 598 -23.38 5.46 2.01
C PHE A 598 -22.41 6.15 2.97
N ASN A 599 -22.94 6.92 3.93
CA ASN A 599 -22.11 7.73 4.83
C ASN A 599 -21.22 6.90 5.76
N ASN A 600 -21.71 5.74 6.20
CA ASN A 600 -21.05 4.89 7.18
C ASN A 600 -20.25 3.73 6.56
N LEU A 601 -20.16 3.64 5.22
CA LEU A 601 -19.37 2.62 4.52
C LEU A 601 -18.13 3.27 3.92
N TRP A 602 -17.01 3.16 4.64
CA TRP A 602 -15.76 3.84 4.30
C TRP A 602 -14.50 2.94 4.45
N ASP A 603 -14.64 1.77 5.08
CA ASP A 603 -13.50 0.89 5.39
C ASP A 603 -13.04 0.10 4.16
N SER A 604 -11.76 0.24 3.79
CA SER A 604 -11.14 -0.48 2.67
C SER A 604 -10.90 -1.97 2.92
N LEU A 605 -11.04 -2.44 4.17
CA LEU A 605 -10.92 -3.86 4.53
C LEU A 605 -12.17 -4.66 4.17
N LEU A 606 -13.33 -3.99 4.06
CA LEU A 606 -14.60 -4.62 3.78
C LEU A 606 -14.89 -4.65 2.28
N SER A 607 -15.36 -5.81 1.82
CA SER A 607 -15.92 -5.97 0.48
C SER A 607 -17.40 -6.30 0.57
N TYR A 608 -18.17 -5.78 -0.36
CA TYR A 608 -19.62 -5.99 -0.45
C TYR A 608 -19.98 -6.73 -1.73
N LYS A 609 -21.17 -7.32 -1.75
CA LYS A 609 -21.78 -8.00 -2.87
C LYS A 609 -23.10 -7.30 -3.18
N LEU A 610 -23.26 -6.84 -4.41
CA LEU A 610 -24.46 -6.20 -4.93
C LEU A 610 -25.15 -7.14 -5.93
N GLU A 611 -26.43 -7.44 -5.71
CA GLU A 611 -27.25 -8.23 -6.64
C GLU A 611 -28.44 -7.37 -7.09
N ALA A 612 -28.56 -7.12 -8.39
CA ALA A 612 -29.65 -6.32 -8.95
C ALA A 612 -30.61 -7.18 -9.77
N LYS A 613 -31.91 -6.96 -9.58
CA LYS A 613 -33.00 -7.64 -10.29
C LYS A 613 -34.04 -6.65 -10.76
N ILE A 614 -34.72 -6.98 -11.85
CA ILE A 614 -35.86 -6.20 -12.33
C ILE A 614 -37.03 -6.39 -11.35
N GLU A 615 -37.64 -5.29 -10.93
CA GLU A 615 -38.86 -5.33 -10.13
C GLU A 615 -40.07 -5.47 -11.07
N ALA A 616 -40.81 -6.57 -10.95
CA ALA A 616 -42.00 -6.83 -11.76
C ALA A 616 -43.16 -5.90 -11.34
N LYS A 617 -43.14 -4.66 -11.84
CA LYS A 617 -44.27 -3.73 -11.79
C LYS A 617 -44.97 -3.74 -13.15
N ASN A 618 -46.30 -3.61 -13.17
CA ASN A 618 -47.06 -3.49 -14.42
C ASN A 618 -46.52 -2.32 -15.25
N GLY A 619 -45.91 -2.62 -16.41
CA GLY A 619 -45.34 -1.62 -17.31
C GLY A 619 -43.81 -1.45 -17.28
N SER A 620 -43.06 -2.24 -16.51
CA SER A 620 -41.59 -2.23 -16.60
C SER A 620 -41.12 -2.85 -17.92
N ILE A 621 -40.25 -2.15 -18.65
CA ILE A 621 -39.68 -2.65 -19.92
C ILE A 621 -38.82 -3.90 -19.66
N ALA A 622 -38.89 -4.89 -20.56
CA ALA A 622 -38.05 -6.08 -20.50
C ALA A 622 -36.57 -5.75 -20.75
N ALA A 623 -35.65 -6.53 -20.18
CA ALA A 623 -34.21 -6.34 -20.38
C ALA A 623 -33.78 -6.36 -21.86
N ASP A 624 -34.54 -7.05 -22.71
CA ASP A 624 -34.27 -7.24 -24.14
C ASP A 624 -34.66 -6.03 -24.98
N GLU A 625 -35.59 -5.22 -24.48
CA GLU A 625 -36.12 -4.04 -25.16
C GLU A 625 -35.41 -2.75 -24.69
N ALA A 626 -34.60 -2.82 -23.64
CA ALA A 626 -33.87 -1.70 -23.09
C ALA A 626 -32.74 -1.20 -24.01
N LEU A 627 -32.58 0.13 -24.08
CA LEU A 627 -31.55 0.81 -24.87
C LEU A 627 -30.12 0.41 -24.49
N PHE A 628 -29.90 0.18 -23.20
CA PHE A 628 -28.64 -0.29 -22.65
C PHE A 628 -28.93 -1.16 -21.42
N GLN A 629 -28.00 -2.05 -21.06
CA GLN A 629 -28.14 -2.84 -19.84
C GLN A 629 -27.78 -1.97 -18.63
N PRO A 630 -28.56 -1.98 -17.53
CA PRO A 630 -28.24 -1.23 -16.33
C PRO A 630 -26.81 -1.47 -15.85
N PHE A 631 -26.14 -0.41 -15.41
CA PHE A 631 -24.77 -0.47 -14.94
C PHE A 631 -24.52 0.51 -13.81
N VAL A 632 -23.44 0.27 -13.06
CA VAL A 632 -23.14 1.01 -11.82
C VAL A 632 -21.73 1.55 -11.89
N ARG A 633 -21.57 2.85 -11.64
CA ARG A 633 -20.28 3.45 -11.28
C ARG A 633 -20.13 3.43 -9.78
N GLN A 634 -19.14 2.70 -9.29
CA GLN A 634 -18.71 2.76 -7.91
C GLN A 634 -17.58 3.79 -7.79
N TRP A 635 -17.63 4.69 -6.83
CA TRP A 635 -16.57 5.68 -6.67
C TRP A 635 -16.43 6.22 -5.24
N VAL A 636 -15.26 6.81 -4.97
CA VAL A 636 -14.93 7.53 -3.73
C VAL A 636 -14.27 8.86 -4.07
N HIS A 637 -14.50 9.89 -3.23
CA HIS A 637 -14.02 11.24 -3.52
C HIS A 637 -12.50 11.37 -3.43
N GLU A 638 -11.90 10.96 -2.31
CA GLU A 638 -10.45 10.91 -2.12
C GLU A 638 -10.08 9.44 -1.84
N PRO A 639 -9.17 8.80 -2.58
CA PRO A 639 -8.20 9.32 -3.56
C PRO A 639 -8.62 9.19 -5.05
N PHE A 640 -9.84 9.58 -5.42
CA PHE A 640 -10.35 9.53 -6.82
C PHE A 640 -10.39 8.13 -7.48
N GLU A 641 -10.82 7.09 -6.75
CA GLU A 641 -11.08 5.79 -7.36
C GLU A 641 -12.51 5.72 -7.94
N SER A 642 -12.61 5.30 -9.20
CA SER A 642 -13.85 4.94 -9.88
C SER A 642 -13.74 3.55 -10.50
N LYS A 643 -14.81 2.76 -10.43
CA LYS A 643 -14.95 1.44 -11.05
C LYS A 643 -16.30 1.34 -11.73
N TRP A 644 -16.33 0.61 -12.84
CA TRP A 644 -17.54 0.45 -13.64
C TRP A 644 -17.97 -1.01 -13.64
N HIS A 645 -19.16 -1.26 -13.12
CA HIS A 645 -19.80 -2.57 -13.07
C HIS A 645 -20.89 -2.63 -14.13
N LEU A 646 -20.61 -3.36 -15.22
CA LEU A 646 -21.49 -3.44 -16.38
C LEU A 646 -22.50 -4.57 -16.25
N ASN A 647 -23.62 -4.45 -16.97
CA ASN A 647 -24.64 -5.50 -17.11
C ASN A 647 -24.99 -6.17 -15.76
N VAL A 648 -25.48 -5.36 -14.81
CA VAL A 648 -25.65 -5.79 -13.40
C VAL A 648 -26.90 -6.64 -13.14
N LEU A 649 -27.74 -6.84 -14.17
CA LEU A 649 -28.97 -7.61 -14.05
C LEU A 649 -28.69 -9.09 -13.84
N ASP A 650 -29.32 -9.68 -12.82
CA ASP A 650 -29.22 -11.09 -12.44
C ASP A 650 -27.78 -11.60 -12.21
N LYS A 651 -26.83 -10.68 -12.04
CA LYS A 651 -25.43 -10.96 -11.72
C LYS A 651 -25.11 -10.45 -10.32
N SER A 652 -24.19 -11.17 -9.67
CA SER A 652 -23.56 -10.69 -8.46
C SER A 652 -22.32 -9.87 -8.77
N VAL A 653 -22.31 -8.62 -8.31
CA VAL A 653 -21.22 -7.68 -8.48
C VAL A 653 -20.47 -7.53 -7.17
N ASP A 654 -19.13 -7.58 -7.24
CA ASP A 654 -18.27 -7.34 -6.08
C ASP A 654 -17.92 -5.85 -5.98
N ILE A 655 -18.14 -5.27 -4.80
CA ILE A 655 -17.89 -3.85 -4.50
C ILE A 655 -16.74 -3.78 -3.49
N ASN A 656 -15.59 -3.25 -3.89
CA ASN A 656 -14.46 -2.99 -2.99
C ASN A 656 -13.78 -1.66 -3.35
N MET A 657 -13.21 -0.98 -2.35
CA MET A 657 -12.70 0.39 -2.52
C MET A 657 -11.38 0.61 -1.76
N HIS A 658 -10.58 1.53 -2.27
CA HIS A 658 -9.40 2.10 -1.65
C HIS A 658 -9.78 3.46 -1.05
N ASN A 659 -10.00 3.48 0.26
CA ASN A 659 -10.56 4.64 0.95
C ASN A 659 -9.87 4.79 2.32
N VAL A 660 -10.52 4.41 3.42
CA VAL A 660 -9.85 4.39 4.73
C VAL A 660 -9.04 3.11 4.88
N ALA A 661 -7.72 3.25 4.77
CA ALA A 661 -6.77 2.15 4.87
C ALA A 661 -5.98 2.14 6.18
N PRO A 662 -5.58 0.96 6.69
CA PRO A 662 -4.72 0.86 7.86
C PRO A 662 -3.38 1.58 7.65
N PHE A 663 -2.91 2.28 8.68
CA PHE A 663 -1.63 2.99 8.72
C PHE A 663 -1.48 4.18 7.75
N ILE A 664 -2.52 4.53 6.99
CA ILE A 664 -2.50 5.66 6.05
C ILE A 664 -3.11 6.92 6.70
N PRO A 665 -2.53 8.11 6.47
CA PRO A 665 -3.11 9.39 6.89
C PRO A 665 -4.47 9.63 6.23
N ILE A 666 -5.41 10.19 7.00
CA ILE A 666 -6.77 10.48 6.52
C ILE A 666 -7.11 11.92 6.85
N ASN A 667 -7.68 12.64 5.88
CA ASN A 667 -8.30 13.94 6.10
C ASN A 667 -9.69 13.74 6.71
N GLU A 668 -9.88 14.19 7.97
CA GLU A 668 -11.15 14.06 8.68
C GLU A 668 -12.21 15.10 8.23
N SER A 669 -11.83 16.11 7.45
CA SER A 669 -12.74 17.15 6.95
C SER A 669 -13.56 16.72 5.74
N GLU A 670 -13.03 15.79 4.95
CA GLU A 670 -13.61 15.37 3.68
C GLU A 670 -14.47 14.10 3.82
N SER A 671 -15.55 14.01 3.05
CA SER A 671 -16.42 12.83 3.07
C SER A 671 -15.71 11.61 2.49
N ARG A 672 -15.75 10.50 3.25
CA ARG A 672 -15.21 9.19 2.86
C ARG A 672 -16.31 8.20 2.52
N SER A 673 -17.48 8.65 2.12
CA SER A 673 -18.60 7.78 1.79
C SER A 673 -18.36 6.96 0.52
N LEU A 674 -18.80 5.69 0.54
CA LEU A 674 -18.96 4.89 -0.68
C LEU A 674 -20.12 5.45 -1.50
N GLN A 675 -19.89 5.71 -2.78
CA GLN A 675 -20.92 6.19 -3.69
C GLN A 675 -21.13 5.22 -4.85
N LEU A 676 -22.40 4.94 -5.13
CA LEU A 676 -22.86 4.13 -6.25
C LEU A 676 -23.78 4.95 -7.13
N THR A 677 -23.35 5.24 -8.36
CA THR A 677 -24.19 5.86 -9.37
C THR A 677 -24.79 4.78 -10.25
N PHE A 678 -26.10 4.59 -10.17
CA PHE A 678 -26.86 3.65 -10.99
C PHE A 678 -27.33 4.34 -12.26
N PHE A 679 -27.00 3.76 -13.40
CA PHE A 679 -27.53 4.15 -14.70
C PHE A 679 -28.63 3.17 -15.08
N VAL A 680 -29.87 3.66 -15.10
CA VAL A 680 -31.06 2.84 -15.32
C VAL A 680 -31.75 3.31 -16.59
N PRO A 681 -32.08 2.40 -17.54
CA PRO A 681 -32.78 2.79 -18.74
C PRO A 681 -34.20 3.32 -18.40
N PRO A 682 -34.72 4.31 -19.16
CA PRO A 682 -36.04 4.87 -18.93
C PRO A 682 -37.12 3.79 -18.88
N GLY A 683 -38.05 3.87 -17.93
CA GLY A 683 -39.16 2.91 -17.83
C GLY A 683 -38.84 1.56 -17.16
N MET A 684 -37.59 1.34 -16.71
CA MET A 684 -37.21 0.17 -15.92
C MET A 684 -37.25 0.46 -14.41
N SER A 685 -37.62 -0.52 -13.58
CA SER A 685 -37.50 -0.44 -12.12
C SER A 685 -36.59 -1.56 -11.61
N LEU A 686 -35.64 -1.23 -10.74
CA LEU A 686 -34.65 -2.18 -10.21
C LEU A 686 -34.75 -2.29 -8.70
N LYS A 687 -34.64 -3.53 -8.22
CA LYS A 687 -34.38 -3.85 -6.82
C LYS A 687 -32.94 -4.36 -6.70
N ALA A 688 -32.11 -3.66 -5.92
CA ALA A 688 -30.74 -4.09 -5.65
C ALA A 688 -30.56 -4.46 -4.18
N LYS A 689 -29.84 -5.54 -3.90
CA LYS A 689 -29.54 -6.00 -2.54
C LYS A 689 -28.04 -5.99 -2.29
N MET A 690 -27.61 -5.30 -1.24
CA MET A 690 -26.23 -5.25 -0.78
C MET A 690 -26.04 -6.20 0.42
N SER A 691 -24.94 -6.96 0.41
CA SER A 691 -24.52 -7.84 1.51
C SER A 691 -22.99 -7.84 1.66
N ILE A 692 -22.44 -8.34 2.77
CA ILE A 692 -20.97 -8.43 2.93
C ILE A 692 -20.41 -9.64 2.16
N ASN A 693 -19.37 -9.42 1.36
CA ASN A 693 -18.59 -10.49 0.72
C ASN A 693 -17.41 -10.89 1.63
N TRP A 694 -17.64 -11.87 2.52
CA TRP A 694 -16.62 -12.38 3.42
C TRP A 694 -15.43 -13.04 2.72
N SER A 695 -15.67 -13.69 1.57
CA SER A 695 -14.60 -14.38 0.85
C SER A 695 -13.58 -13.39 0.29
N LEU A 696 -14.05 -12.29 -0.29
CA LEU A 696 -13.18 -11.23 -0.80
C LEU A 696 -12.55 -10.42 0.33
N THR A 697 -13.32 -10.11 1.39
CA THR A 697 -12.83 -9.47 2.62
C THR A 697 -11.63 -10.23 3.21
N LEU A 698 -11.71 -11.56 3.33
CA LEU A 698 -10.61 -12.40 3.85
C LEU A 698 -9.40 -12.45 2.92
N LYS A 699 -9.62 -12.48 1.59
CA LYS A 699 -8.54 -12.46 0.59
C LYS A 699 -7.67 -11.21 0.72
N MET A 700 -8.28 -10.05 0.98
CA MET A 700 -7.57 -8.77 1.06
C MET A 700 -6.69 -8.59 2.30
N LEU A 701 -6.85 -9.42 3.34
CA LEU A 701 -6.13 -9.25 4.61
C LEU A 701 -4.63 -9.56 4.51
N PHE A 702 -4.22 -10.50 3.66
CA PHE A 702 -2.85 -11.01 3.65
C PHE A 702 -1.83 -9.92 3.27
N ILE A 703 -2.06 -9.19 2.17
CA ILE A 703 -1.13 -8.18 1.67
C ILE A 703 -0.99 -7.01 2.67
N ARG A 704 -2.12 -6.56 3.25
CA ARG A 704 -2.18 -5.42 4.19
C ARG A 704 -1.52 -5.71 5.55
N TYR A 705 -1.55 -6.97 6.02
CA TYR A 705 -1.08 -7.36 7.35
C TYR A 705 0.08 -8.37 7.36
N ARG A 706 0.79 -8.56 6.24
CA ARG A 706 1.93 -9.50 6.16
C ARG A 706 2.98 -9.32 7.26
N LEU A 707 3.22 -8.07 7.69
CA LEU A 707 4.18 -7.76 8.76
C LEU A 707 3.70 -8.21 10.15
N ALA A 708 2.38 -8.36 10.35
CA ALA A 708 1.81 -8.92 11.58
C ALA A 708 2.24 -10.38 11.79
N LEU A 709 2.49 -11.13 10.71
CA LEU A 709 2.97 -12.51 10.75
C LEU A 709 4.39 -12.64 11.33
N ALA A 710 5.16 -11.55 11.38
CA ALA A 710 6.43 -11.50 12.11
C ALA A 710 6.24 -10.93 13.53
N SER A 711 5.49 -9.84 13.65
CA SER A 711 5.34 -9.08 14.89
C SER A 711 4.56 -9.82 16.00
N PHE A 712 3.44 -10.46 15.66
CA PHE A 712 2.57 -11.11 16.65
C PHE A 712 3.20 -12.37 17.27
N PRO A 713 3.82 -13.28 16.49
CA PRO A 713 4.54 -14.42 17.06
C PRO A 713 5.61 -14.02 18.07
N ILE A 714 6.38 -12.96 17.79
CA ILE A 714 7.39 -12.46 18.73
C ILE A 714 6.75 -11.97 20.03
N ALA A 715 5.62 -11.26 19.95
CA ALA A 715 4.89 -10.82 21.14
C ALA A 715 4.43 -12.02 22.00
N PHE A 716 3.85 -13.05 21.38
CA PHE A 716 3.38 -14.24 22.10
C PHE A 716 4.52 -15.09 22.67
N ILE A 717 5.64 -15.23 21.95
CA ILE A 717 6.83 -15.94 22.46
C ILE A 717 7.44 -15.17 23.64
N ALA A 718 7.55 -13.84 23.56
CA ALA A 718 8.01 -13.00 24.65
C ALA A 718 7.10 -13.12 25.88
N LEU A 719 5.78 -13.18 25.69
CA LEU A 719 4.82 -13.39 26.77
C LEU A 719 5.03 -14.76 27.44
N VAL A 720 5.25 -15.82 26.65
CA VAL A 720 5.55 -17.15 27.19
C VAL A 720 6.86 -17.14 27.97
N LEU A 721 7.92 -16.49 27.46
CA LEU A 721 9.20 -16.35 28.15
C LEU A 721 9.05 -15.59 29.49
N ALA A 722 8.27 -14.51 29.53
CA ALA A 722 7.99 -13.77 30.76
C ALA A 722 7.41 -14.69 31.85
N TYR A 723 6.41 -15.52 31.49
CA TYR A 723 5.82 -16.48 32.42
C TYR A 723 6.74 -17.66 32.75
N GLN A 724 7.55 -18.15 31.80
CA GLN A 724 8.55 -19.19 32.05
C GLN A 724 9.60 -18.72 33.05
N PHE A 725 10.16 -17.52 32.89
CA PHE A 725 11.10 -16.94 33.84
C PHE A 725 10.45 -16.64 35.20
N TYR A 726 9.21 -16.14 35.22
CA TYR A 726 8.45 -15.98 36.46
C TYR A 726 8.32 -17.31 37.23
N TRP A 727 7.99 -18.40 36.53
CA TRP A 727 7.84 -19.73 37.14
C TRP A 727 9.18 -20.33 37.56
N TYR A 728 10.21 -20.15 36.73
CA TYR A 728 11.56 -20.62 36.99
C TYR A 728 12.19 -19.94 38.21
N ASN A 729 11.98 -18.64 38.38
CA ASN A 729 12.44 -17.87 39.54
C ASN A 729 11.72 -18.26 40.84
N LYS A 730 10.54 -18.88 40.74
CA LYS A 730 9.76 -19.32 41.90
C LYS A 730 9.99 -20.79 42.28
N THR A 731 10.20 -21.64 41.30
CA THR A 731 10.20 -23.12 41.48
C THR A 731 11.50 -23.79 41.08
N SER A 732 12.40 -23.07 40.41
CA SER A 732 13.62 -23.60 39.78
C SER A 732 13.40 -24.67 38.71
N GLU A 733 12.15 -24.88 38.28
CA GLU A 733 11.77 -25.70 37.14
C GLU A 733 11.43 -24.80 35.95
N PHE A 734 11.98 -25.07 34.76
CA PHE A 734 11.70 -24.30 33.56
C PHE A 734 10.70 -25.08 32.68
N PRO A 735 9.41 -24.67 32.66
CA PRO A 735 8.36 -25.42 32.00
C PRO A 735 8.48 -25.35 30.47
N SER A 736 7.98 -26.37 29.77
CA SER A 736 7.97 -26.39 28.30
C SER A 736 7.01 -25.34 27.73
N PHE A 737 7.28 -24.93 26.49
CA PHE A 737 6.54 -23.88 25.80
C PHE A 737 5.04 -24.15 25.70
N ASP A 738 4.65 -25.36 25.31
CA ASP A 738 3.25 -25.79 25.15
C ASP A 738 2.47 -25.82 26.48
N ILE A 739 3.11 -26.29 27.56
CA ILE A 739 2.52 -26.29 28.90
C ILE A 739 2.28 -24.84 29.35
N MET A 740 3.27 -23.96 29.16
CA MET A 740 3.13 -22.56 29.58
C MET A 740 2.11 -21.79 28.74
N LEU A 741 2.15 -21.95 27.41
CA LEU A 741 1.15 -21.34 26.52
C LEU A 741 -0.27 -21.85 26.85
N GLY A 742 -0.43 -23.14 27.12
CA GLY A 742 -1.70 -23.72 27.56
C GLY A 742 -2.17 -23.17 28.91
N TYR A 743 -1.26 -22.92 29.84
CA TYR A 743 -1.56 -22.25 31.11
C TYR A 743 -2.06 -20.81 30.91
N ILE A 744 -1.38 -20.02 30.07
CA ILE A 744 -1.77 -18.64 29.75
C ILE A 744 -3.16 -18.62 29.11
N ILE A 745 -3.41 -19.47 28.11
CA ILE A 745 -4.73 -19.55 27.44
C ILE A 745 -5.82 -19.97 28.44
N LYS A 746 -5.54 -20.93 29.32
CA LYS A 746 -6.52 -21.41 30.31
C LYS A 746 -6.86 -20.33 31.34
N ARG A 747 -5.87 -19.59 31.83
CA ARG A 747 -6.02 -18.60 32.90
C ARG A 747 -6.47 -17.23 32.39
N HIS A 748 -5.93 -16.79 31.26
CA HIS A 748 -6.08 -15.43 30.73
C HIS A 748 -6.73 -15.38 29.35
N GLY A 749 -7.12 -16.51 28.74
CA GLY A 749 -7.61 -16.53 27.35
C GLY A 749 -8.82 -15.64 27.08
N ILE A 750 -9.79 -15.55 27.99
CA ILE A 750 -10.95 -14.65 27.84
C ILE A 750 -10.49 -13.19 27.81
N PHE A 751 -9.59 -12.82 28.73
CA PHE A 751 -9.00 -11.48 28.77
C PHE A 751 -8.17 -11.20 27.52
N MET A 752 -7.43 -12.18 26.99
CA MET A 752 -6.67 -12.03 25.75
C MET A 752 -7.58 -11.79 24.54
N ILE A 753 -8.70 -12.52 24.41
CA ILE A 753 -9.67 -12.30 23.33
C ILE A 753 -10.26 -10.89 23.43
N PHE A 754 -10.65 -10.47 24.64
CA PHE A 754 -11.15 -9.12 24.86
C PHE A 754 -10.08 -8.06 24.54
N ALA A 755 -8.83 -8.27 24.94
CA ALA A 755 -7.70 -7.40 24.64
C ALA A 755 -7.45 -7.28 23.13
N LEU A 756 -7.41 -8.41 22.40
CA LEU A 756 -7.20 -8.44 20.95
C LEU A 756 -8.27 -7.66 20.18
N PHE A 757 -9.51 -7.66 20.68
CA PHE A 757 -10.62 -6.92 20.11
C PHE A 757 -10.60 -5.43 20.49
N ILE A 758 -10.48 -5.11 21.78
CA ILE A 758 -10.62 -3.74 22.29
C ILE A 758 -9.40 -2.86 22.04
N THR A 759 -8.24 -3.47 21.71
CA THR A 759 -7.01 -2.70 21.45
C THR A 759 -7.20 -1.74 20.27
N SER A 760 -7.80 -2.15 19.16
CA SER A 760 -7.99 -1.26 17.99
C SER A 760 -8.81 -0.01 18.34
N PRO A 761 -10.00 -0.10 18.97
CA PRO A 761 -10.74 1.08 19.41
C PRO A 761 -9.99 1.93 20.45
N ILE A 762 -9.28 1.31 21.39
CA ILE A 762 -8.50 2.03 22.42
C ILE A 762 -7.39 2.86 21.77
N VAL A 763 -6.59 2.26 20.89
CA VAL A 763 -5.48 2.97 20.24
C VAL A 763 -5.95 3.95 19.18
N ASN A 764 -7.21 3.86 18.72
CA ASN A 764 -7.80 4.85 17.83
C ASN A 764 -8.18 6.16 18.56
N SER A 765 -8.24 6.17 19.89
CA SER A 765 -8.50 7.39 20.67
C SER A 765 -7.34 8.38 20.60
N LYS A 766 -7.62 9.64 20.24
CA LYS A 766 -6.60 10.71 20.15
C LYS A 766 -5.80 10.89 21.45
N LEU A 767 -6.43 10.72 22.62
CA LEU A 767 -5.75 10.79 23.92
C LEU A 767 -4.72 9.66 24.08
N VAL A 768 -5.13 8.43 23.77
CA VAL A 768 -4.26 7.25 23.89
C VAL A 768 -3.11 7.34 22.90
N GLN A 769 -3.35 7.78 21.67
CA GLN A 769 -2.31 7.98 20.67
C GLN A 769 -1.24 8.98 21.11
N ARG A 770 -1.62 10.06 21.82
CA ARG A 770 -0.66 11.01 22.40
C ARG A 770 0.21 10.37 23.48
N ILE A 771 -0.39 9.53 24.33
CA ILE A 771 0.34 8.80 25.38
C ILE A 771 1.31 7.78 24.73
N LEU A 772 0.84 7.01 23.76
CA LEU A 772 1.67 6.05 23.03
C LEU A 772 2.81 6.75 22.29
N TYR A 773 2.54 7.88 21.64
CA TYR A 773 3.56 8.68 20.97
C TYR A 773 4.63 9.19 21.95
N PHE A 774 4.22 9.68 23.12
CA PHE A 774 5.16 10.10 24.17
C PHE A 774 6.03 8.95 24.69
N LEU A 775 5.48 7.72 24.70
CA LEU A 775 6.17 6.52 25.14
C LEU A 775 6.90 5.78 24.00
N ASP A 776 6.82 6.27 22.76
CA ASP A 776 7.44 5.62 21.61
C ASP A 776 8.97 5.76 21.69
N PRO A 777 9.72 4.66 21.89
CA PRO A 777 11.17 4.72 21.97
C PRO A 777 11.84 5.03 20.62
N VAL A 778 11.12 4.89 19.50
CA VAL A 778 11.67 5.03 18.14
C VAL A 778 11.60 6.49 17.66
N GLY A 779 10.50 7.20 17.90
CA GLY A 779 10.36 8.62 17.55
C GLY A 779 10.34 8.95 16.04
N LEU A 780 10.07 7.96 15.19
CA LEU A 780 9.98 8.14 13.73
C LEU A 780 8.55 8.34 13.22
N ASN A 781 7.54 7.85 13.93
CA ASN A 781 6.14 7.93 13.51
C ASN A 781 5.44 9.08 14.25
N ASN A 782 4.99 10.10 13.51
CA ASN A 782 4.31 11.26 14.08
C ASN A 782 2.81 11.24 13.73
N PRO A 783 1.92 10.67 14.57
CA PRO A 783 0.50 10.52 14.26
C PRO A 783 -0.26 11.86 14.11
N PHE A 784 0.28 12.95 14.67
CA PHE A 784 -0.33 14.29 14.69
C PHE A 784 0.42 15.31 13.83
N LEU A 785 1.33 14.88 12.95
CA LEU A 785 2.17 15.78 12.16
C LEU A 785 1.37 16.78 11.31
N LEU A 786 0.23 16.33 10.77
CA LEU A 786 -0.64 17.12 9.89
C LEU A 786 -1.96 17.50 10.58
N SER A 787 -1.95 17.62 11.91
CA SER A 787 -3.16 17.96 12.66
C SER A 787 -3.72 19.33 12.28
N ASP A 788 -2.87 20.27 11.84
CA ASP A 788 -3.29 21.60 11.37
C ASP A 788 -4.07 21.52 10.04
N LYS A 789 -3.86 20.46 9.25
CA LYS A 789 -4.60 20.15 8.03
C LYS A 789 -5.71 19.11 8.26
N HIS A 790 -6.13 18.91 9.51
CA HIS A 790 -7.13 17.90 9.90
C HIS A 790 -6.79 16.47 9.47
N MET A 791 -5.50 16.16 9.27
CA MET A 791 -5.04 14.84 8.88
C MET A 791 -4.45 14.07 10.07
N HIS A 792 -4.95 12.86 10.29
CA HIS A 792 -4.53 11.99 11.39
C HIS A 792 -4.16 10.59 10.91
N THR A 793 -3.11 10.01 11.49
CA THR A 793 -2.66 8.64 11.15
C THR A 793 -2.65 7.74 12.38
N ASN A 794 -3.15 6.51 12.23
CA ASN A 794 -3.08 5.50 13.29
C ASN A 794 -1.97 4.48 12.98
N PHE A 795 -0.81 4.64 13.63
CA PHE A 795 0.35 3.76 13.44
C PHE A 795 0.38 2.53 14.37
N TYR A 796 -0.57 2.42 15.30
CA TYR A 796 -0.49 1.47 16.42
C TYR A 796 -1.36 0.23 16.19
N TYR A 797 -0.90 -0.90 16.73
CA TYR A 797 -1.51 -2.23 16.62
C TYR A 797 -1.79 -2.59 15.16
N LEU A 798 -3.05 -2.69 14.75
CA LEU A 798 -3.48 -2.99 13.38
C LEU A 798 -3.84 -1.75 12.56
N GLY A 799 -3.79 -0.53 13.13
CA GLY A 799 -4.18 0.69 12.40
C GLY A 799 -5.66 0.75 11.99
N ILE A 800 -6.50 -0.17 12.49
CA ILE A 800 -7.93 -0.27 12.21
C ILE A 800 -8.69 0.84 12.95
N ARG A 801 -9.67 1.44 12.27
CA ARG A 801 -10.53 2.48 12.84
C ARG A 801 -11.96 2.01 13.11
N ASP A 802 -12.44 1.03 12.35
CA ASP A 802 -13.78 0.49 12.47
C ASP A 802 -13.92 -0.56 13.60
N TRP A 803 -15.08 -0.57 14.25
CA TRP A 803 -15.35 -1.48 15.36
C TRP A 803 -15.61 -2.91 14.90
N LEU A 804 -16.30 -3.11 13.78
CA LEU A 804 -16.54 -4.45 13.21
C LEU A 804 -15.22 -5.09 12.77
N MET A 805 -14.36 -4.33 12.11
CA MET A 805 -13.03 -4.80 11.68
C MET A 805 -12.06 -5.04 12.84
N SER A 806 -12.34 -4.54 14.05
CA SER A 806 -11.53 -4.85 15.24
C SER A 806 -11.53 -6.36 15.58
N THR A 807 -12.50 -7.14 15.07
CA THR A 807 -12.52 -8.60 15.17
C THR A 807 -11.33 -9.30 14.47
N ILE A 808 -10.68 -8.64 13.51
CA ILE A 808 -9.48 -9.13 12.82
C ILE A 808 -8.34 -9.39 13.83
N GLY A 809 -8.27 -8.61 14.91
CA GLY A 809 -7.31 -8.84 15.99
C GLY A 809 -7.45 -10.23 16.63
N ILE A 810 -8.69 -10.69 16.83
CA ILE A 810 -8.97 -12.04 17.36
C ILE A 810 -8.50 -13.10 16.36
N LEU A 811 -8.82 -12.91 15.07
CA LEU A 811 -8.41 -13.82 14.01
C LEU A 811 -6.89 -13.99 13.98
N PHE A 812 -6.12 -12.89 13.95
CA PHE A 812 -4.65 -12.95 13.96
C PHE A 812 -4.08 -13.52 15.26
N GLY A 813 -4.69 -13.26 16.42
CA GLY A 813 -4.28 -13.88 17.67
C GLY A 813 -4.44 -15.41 17.66
N ILE A 814 -5.57 -15.91 17.16
CA ILE A 814 -5.84 -17.35 17.03
C ILE A 814 -4.90 -17.99 16.01
N MET A 815 -4.68 -17.34 14.85
CA MET A 815 -3.71 -17.79 13.85
C MET A 815 -2.29 -17.85 14.44
N THR A 816 -1.88 -16.85 15.22
CA THR A 816 -0.57 -16.80 15.88
C THR A 816 -0.38 -17.99 16.83
N ILE A 817 -1.40 -18.31 17.65
CA ILE A 817 -1.36 -19.51 18.51
C ILE A 817 -1.21 -20.79 17.68
N GLY A 818 -1.98 -20.91 16.58
CA GLY A 818 -1.88 -22.06 15.66
C GLY A 818 -0.50 -22.21 15.02
N LEU A 819 0.08 -21.10 14.54
CA LEU A 819 1.41 -21.06 13.93
C LEU A 819 2.50 -21.47 14.93
N LEU A 820 2.47 -20.90 16.14
CA LEU A 820 3.44 -21.22 17.20
C LEU A 820 3.33 -22.68 17.65
N ALA A 821 2.10 -23.20 17.76
CA ALA A 821 1.87 -24.60 18.09
C ALA A 821 2.35 -25.55 16.98
N LEU A 822 2.18 -25.17 15.71
CA LEU A 822 2.68 -25.94 14.56
C LEU A 822 4.21 -26.02 14.58
N ILE A 823 4.90 -24.88 14.72
CA ILE A 823 6.36 -24.80 14.79
C ILE A 823 6.90 -25.62 15.98
N PHE A 824 6.28 -25.49 17.15
CA PHE A 824 6.71 -26.25 18.33
C PHE A 824 6.51 -27.76 18.14
N LYS A 825 5.40 -28.20 17.51
CA LYS A 825 5.20 -29.61 17.15
C LYS A 825 6.24 -30.11 16.16
N CYS A 826 6.65 -29.29 15.19
CA CYS A 826 7.75 -29.62 14.28
C CYS A 826 9.07 -29.85 15.05
N PHE A 827 9.39 -29.01 16.04
CA PHE A 827 10.57 -29.23 16.90
C PHE A 827 10.46 -30.50 17.74
N LYS A 828 9.29 -30.81 18.30
CA LYS A 828 9.07 -32.06 19.03
C LYS A 828 9.15 -33.30 18.13
N PHE A 829 8.67 -33.20 16.90
CA PHE A 829 8.81 -34.25 15.90
C PHE A 829 10.28 -34.49 15.54
N LEU A 830 11.05 -33.42 15.33
CA LEU A 830 12.48 -33.50 15.06
C LEU A 830 13.25 -34.10 16.24
N GLU A 831 12.91 -33.71 17.47
CA GLU A 831 13.45 -34.31 18.71
C GLU A 831 13.20 -35.83 18.74
N SER A 832 11.96 -36.24 18.48
CA SER A 832 11.57 -37.66 18.43
C SER A 832 12.35 -38.43 17.34
N LEU A 833 12.47 -37.84 16.14
CA LEU A 833 13.21 -38.43 15.03
C LEU A 833 14.70 -38.64 15.39
N ILE A 834 15.35 -37.64 15.99
CA ILE A 834 16.75 -37.73 16.43
C ILE A 834 16.92 -38.86 17.45
N THR A 835 16.05 -38.93 18.46
CA THR A 835 16.12 -40.00 19.46
C THR A 835 15.83 -41.39 18.88
N PHE A 836 14.96 -41.48 17.86
CA PHE A 836 14.69 -42.73 17.14
C PHE A 836 15.90 -43.19 16.32
N VAL A 837 16.54 -42.29 15.58
CA VAL A 837 17.75 -42.58 14.80
C VAL A 837 18.90 -43.02 15.73
N GLN A 838 19.09 -42.31 16.85
CA GLN A 838 20.11 -42.66 17.85
C GLN A 838 19.90 -44.08 18.41
N ARG A 839 18.66 -44.49 18.65
CA ARG A 839 18.33 -45.85 19.14
C ARG A 839 18.59 -46.94 18.10
N LYS A 840 18.60 -46.60 16.80
CA LYS A 840 18.82 -47.55 15.69
C LYS A 840 20.28 -47.67 15.24
N LEU A 841 21.18 -46.77 15.65
CA LEU A 841 22.59 -46.86 15.26
C LEU A 841 23.29 -48.05 15.97
N PRO A 842 23.95 -48.98 15.25
CA PRO A 842 24.45 -50.26 15.79
C PRO A 842 25.54 -50.15 16.88
N ASN A 843 26.24 -49.02 16.98
CA ASN A 843 27.33 -48.81 17.96
C ASN A 843 26.95 -47.92 19.15
N GLY A 844 25.65 -47.63 19.38
CA GLY A 844 25.19 -46.64 20.37
C GLY A 844 24.99 -47.15 21.82
N ASN A 845 25.24 -48.43 22.09
CA ASN A 845 24.96 -49.05 23.39
C ASN A 845 26.25 -49.56 24.06
N ALA A 846 27.12 -48.67 24.57
CA ALA A 846 27.97 -48.96 25.74
C ALA A 846 28.91 -47.83 26.17
N GLU A 847 29.41 -46.95 25.29
CA GLU A 847 30.42 -45.95 25.69
C GLU A 847 29.87 -44.52 25.68
N SER A 848 29.60 -44.03 26.90
CA SER A 848 29.35 -42.63 27.29
C SER A 848 28.07 -41.96 26.77
N LYS A 849 26.92 -42.28 27.39
CA LYS A 849 25.95 -41.20 27.65
C LYS A 849 26.63 -40.23 28.63
N GLU A 850 27.16 -39.12 28.14
CA GLU A 850 27.70 -38.06 28.98
C GLU A 850 26.58 -37.59 29.95
N ASN A 851 26.75 -37.90 31.24
CA ASN A 851 25.83 -37.43 32.27
C ASN A 851 26.09 -35.93 32.50
N LEU A 852 25.04 -35.12 32.46
CA LEU A 852 25.11 -33.67 32.67
C LEU A 852 25.70 -33.31 34.05
N ASP A 853 25.61 -34.22 35.03
CA ASP A 853 26.16 -34.05 36.37
C ASP A 853 27.70 -34.25 36.44
N ILE A 854 28.33 -34.80 35.39
CA ILE A 854 29.79 -34.96 35.24
C ILE A 854 30.40 -33.79 34.46
N ILE A 855 29.58 -33.03 33.73
CA ILE A 855 30.00 -31.82 33.03
C ILE A 855 30.03 -30.70 34.08
N GLU A 856 31.19 -30.50 34.73
CA GLU A 856 31.47 -29.19 35.34
C GLU A 856 31.23 -28.13 34.25
N PRO A 857 30.52 -27.02 34.55
CA PRO A 857 30.29 -25.97 33.57
C PRO A 857 31.66 -25.49 33.10
N LYS A 858 32.09 -25.96 31.91
CA LYS A 858 33.40 -25.60 31.38
C LYS A 858 33.51 -24.08 31.43
N VAL A 859 34.57 -23.59 32.04
CA VAL A 859 34.95 -22.17 31.93
C VAL A 859 34.91 -21.84 30.44
N TYR A 860 34.35 -20.68 30.09
CA TYR A 860 34.20 -20.28 28.69
C TYR A 860 35.56 -20.47 27.99
N ASP A 861 35.63 -21.47 27.11
CA ASP A 861 36.90 -21.96 26.58
C ASP A 861 37.59 -20.81 25.83
N LYS A 862 38.89 -20.61 26.06
CA LYS A 862 39.69 -19.56 25.40
C LYS A 862 39.49 -19.61 23.87
N GLY A 863 39.39 -20.82 23.31
CA GLY A 863 39.11 -21.00 21.87
C GLY A 863 37.78 -20.43 21.42
N ARG A 864 36.71 -20.54 22.21
CA ARG A 864 35.38 -19.99 21.85
C ARG A 864 35.33 -18.49 22.01
N LEU A 865 36.04 -17.95 23.00
CA LEU A 865 36.21 -16.49 23.15
C LEU A 865 36.94 -15.91 21.96
N ILE A 866 37.99 -16.58 21.49
CA ILE A 866 38.70 -16.21 20.26
C ILE A 866 37.76 -16.27 19.05
N VAL A 867 36.94 -17.32 18.89
CA VAL A 867 35.98 -17.42 17.78
C VAL A 867 34.92 -16.33 17.83
N SER A 868 34.34 -16.05 19.01
CA SER A 868 33.38 -14.95 19.18
C SER A 868 34.02 -13.59 18.89
N LEU A 869 35.23 -13.32 19.40
CA LEU A 869 35.97 -12.09 19.10
C LEU A 869 36.33 -11.98 17.61
N PHE A 870 36.69 -13.10 16.97
CA PHE A 870 36.96 -13.13 15.54
C PHE A 870 35.71 -12.85 14.72
N LEU A 871 34.55 -13.41 15.09
CA LEU A 871 33.28 -13.09 14.45
C LEU A 871 32.91 -11.61 14.63
N LEU A 872 33.13 -11.03 15.82
CA LEU A 872 32.92 -9.60 16.04
C LEU A 872 33.90 -8.73 15.24
N LEU A 873 35.15 -9.17 15.08
CA LEU A 873 36.13 -8.51 14.22
C LEU A 873 35.71 -8.57 12.75
N LEU A 874 35.19 -9.71 12.27
CA LEU A 874 34.62 -9.82 10.93
C LEU A 874 33.41 -8.89 10.76
N VAL A 875 32.54 -8.77 11.77
CA VAL A 875 31.41 -7.82 11.75
C VAL A 875 31.91 -6.38 11.71
N PHE A 876 32.99 -6.07 12.41
CA PHE A 876 33.57 -4.73 12.39
C PHE A 876 34.22 -4.38 11.05
N LEU A 877 34.82 -5.36 10.37
CA LEU A 877 35.64 -5.13 9.17
C LEU A 877 34.91 -5.37 7.85
N TYR A 878 33.99 -6.34 7.76
CA TYR A 878 33.55 -6.86 6.47
C TYR A 878 32.07 -7.28 6.42
N ILE A 879 31.61 -8.13 7.34
CA ILE A 879 30.27 -8.73 7.26
C ILE A 879 29.22 -7.91 8.03
N PRO A 880 27.96 -7.84 7.56
CA PRO A 880 26.89 -7.22 8.32
C PRO A 880 26.56 -8.03 9.58
N TYR A 881 26.19 -7.36 10.68
CA TYR A 881 25.83 -8.03 11.94
C TYR A 881 24.67 -9.04 11.77
N GLN A 882 23.80 -8.83 10.79
CA GLN A 882 22.70 -9.73 10.42
C GLN A 882 23.22 -11.11 10.02
N MET A 883 24.37 -11.20 9.33
CA MET A 883 25.00 -12.47 8.97
C MET A 883 25.52 -13.20 10.20
N ALA A 884 26.18 -12.46 11.13
CA ALA A 884 26.59 -13.02 12.41
C ALA A 884 25.39 -13.51 13.23
N PHE A 885 24.26 -12.81 13.19
CA PHE A 885 23.01 -13.28 13.81
C PHE A 885 22.54 -14.61 13.22
N VAL A 886 22.54 -14.79 11.89
CA VAL A 886 22.17 -16.09 11.28
C VAL A 886 23.14 -17.20 11.67
N ILE A 887 24.44 -16.91 11.77
CA ILE A 887 25.44 -17.88 12.29
C ILE A 887 25.08 -18.27 13.74
N THR A 888 24.71 -17.32 14.59
CA THR A 888 24.26 -17.64 15.97
C THR A 888 22.98 -18.48 15.98
N LEU A 889 22.04 -18.25 15.07
CA LEU A 889 20.84 -19.07 14.95
C LEU A 889 21.20 -20.53 14.61
N ILE A 890 22.13 -20.75 13.67
CA ILE A 890 22.62 -22.10 13.32
C ILE A 890 23.29 -22.77 14.53
N ILE A 891 24.12 -22.03 15.28
CA ILE A 891 24.75 -22.52 16.52
C ILE A 891 23.69 -22.88 17.57
N GLN A 892 22.63 -22.08 17.71
CA GLN A 892 21.52 -22.35 18.63
C GLN A 892 20.75 -23.62 18.22
N ILE A 893 20.48 -23.82 16.92
CA ILE A 893 19.87 -25.06 16.40
C ILE A 893 20.75 -26.27 16.74
N ALA A 894 22.05 -26.19 16.45
CA ALA A 894 23.00 -27.26 16.77
C ALA A 894 23.08 -27.52 18.28
N THR A 895 22.97 -26.48 19.10
CA THR A 895 22.94 -26.59 20.57
C THR A 895 21.70 -27.35 21.04
N CYS A 896 20.51 -27.05 20.53
CA CYS A 896 19.28 -27.80 20.81
C CYS A 896 19.39 -29.28 20.41
N VAL A 897 20.00 -29.58 19.26
CA VAL A 897 20.26 -30.96 18.81
C VAL A 897 21.21 -31.66 19.79
N ARG A 898 22.31 -31.02 20.18
CA ARG A 898 23.28 -31.58 21.14
C ARG A 898 22.65 -31.87 22.50
N ILE A 899 21.81 -30.97 23.03
CA ILE A 899 21.10 -31.18 24.30
C ILE A 899 20.15 -32.39 24.22
N THR A 900 19.54 -32.63 23.06
CA THR A 900 18.66 -33.79 22.83
C THR A 900 19.40 -35.14 22.96
N LEU A 901 20.68 -35.18 22.62
CA LEU A 901 21.51 -36.39 22.66
C LEU A 901 21.99 -36.76 24.08
N LEU A 902 21.88 -35.84 25.04
CA LEU A 902 22.35 -36.04 26.42
C LEU A 902 21.43 -36.96 27.25
N SER A 903 21.97 -37.49 28.36
CA SER A 903 21.19 -38.33 29.28
C SER A 903 19.95 -37.60 29.83
N ASN A 904 18.85 -38.34 30.00
CA ASN A 904 17.56 -37.76 30.35
C ASN A 904 17.46 -37.45 31.86
N ASN A 905 17.78 -36.21 32.25
CA ASN A 905 17.70 -35.71 33.64
C ASN A 905 16.82 -34.45 33.73
N GLU A 906 16.35 -34.08 34.93
CA GLU A 906 15.57 -32.85 35.15
C GLU A 906 16.31 -31.58 34.68
N LYS A 907 17.62 -31.50 34.92
CA LYS A 907 18.49 -30.42 34.44
C LYS A 907 18.51 -30.32 32.90
N ARG A 908 18.55 -31.45 32.21
CA ARG A 908 18.47 -31.49 30.74
C ARG A 908 17.13 -30.92 30.26
N MET A 909 16.03 -31.28 30.91
CA MET A 909 14.69 -30.81 30.53
C MET A 909 14.56 -29.30 30.66
N ASN A 910 15.04 -28.71 31.76
CA ASN A 910 15.07 -27.25 31.93
C ASN A 910 15.89 -26.56 30.85
N LEU A 911 17.10 -27.06 30.60
CA LEU A 911 18.01 -26.52 29.59
C LEU A 911 17.43 -26.62 28.18
N LEU A 912 16.81 -27.76 27.84
CA LEU A 912 16.18 -27.99 26.54
C LEU A 912 14.98 -27.06 26.34
N ASN A 913 14.09 -26.95 27.33
CA ASN A 913 12.90 -26.10 27.26
C ASN A 913 13.28 -24.62 27.06
N TYR A 914 14.27 -24.13 27.81
CA TYR A 914 14.80 -22.77 27.65
C TYR A 914 15.37 -22.53 26.25
N ASN A 915 16.25 -23.43 25.79
CA ASN A 915 16.92 -23.26 24.49
C ASN A 915 15.95 -23.40 23.31
N ILE A 916 14.90 -24.23 23.41
CA ILE A 916 13.84 -24.32 22.40
C ILE A 916 13.02 -23.03 22.34
N THR A 917 12.60 -22.47 23.48
CA THR A 917 11.83 -21.22 23.46
C THR A 917 12.68 -20.04 22.98
N LEU A 918 13.96 -19.97 23.37
CA LEU A 918 14.89 -18.99 22.82
C LEU A 918 15.10 -19.17 21.31
N LEU A 919 15.24 -20.42 20.84
CA LEU A 919 15.34 -20.72 19.41
C LEU A 919 14.10 -20.25 18.64
N MET A 920 12.90 -20.44 19.19
CA MET A 920 11.66 -19.91 18.58
C MET A 920 11.71 -18.38 18.44
N LEU A 921 12.16 -17.67 19.48
CA LEU A 921 12.31 -16.21 19.43
C LEU A 921 13.30 -15.79 18.35
N LEU A 922 14.50 -16.38 18.34
CA LEU A 922 15.55 -16.06 17.37
C LEU A 922 15.14 -16.42 15.93
N LEU A 923 14.36 -17.49 15.74
CA LEU A 923 13.82 -17.86 14.43
C LEU A 923 12.91 -16.77 13.85
N PHE A 924 11.99 -16.21 14.63
CA PHE A 924 11.13 -15.12 14.14
C PHE A 924 11.90 -13.80 13.98
N VAL A 925 12.86 -13.50 14.84
CA VAL A 925 13.76 -12.35 14.66
C VAL A 925 14.63 -12.51 13.40
N SER A 926 14.96 -13.74 12.99
CA SER A 926 15.71 -13.98 11.74
C SER A 926 14.95 -13.53 10.50
N ALA A 927 13.61 -13.59 10.50
CA ALA A 927 12.79 -13.11 9.39
C ALA A 927 12.96 -11.60 9.12
N ILE A 928 13.40 -10.83 10.13
CA ILE A 928 13.72 -9.40 10.01
C ILE A 928 15.12 -9.20 9.41
N ASN A 929 16.06 -10.11 9.70
CA ASN A 929 17.48 -9.97 9.35
C ASN A 929 17.82 -10.57 7.97
N ILE A 930 17.10 -11.63 7.55
CA ILE A 930 17.35 -12.33 6.28
C ILE A 930 17.26 -11.41 5.05
N PRO A 931 16.26 -10.51 4.91
CA PRO A 931 16.17 -9.65 3.73
C PRO A 931 17.43 -8.79 3.51
N ILE A 932 18.02 -8.26 4.58
CA ILE A 932 19.24 -7.45 4.51
C ILE A 932 20.44 -8.30 4.07
N ILE A 933 20.51 -9.56 4.49
CA ILE A 933 21.57 -10.48 4.06
C ILE A 933 21.47 -10.76 2.56
N ILE A 934 20.25 -10.89 2.02
CA ILE A 934 20.04 -11.06 0.57
C ILE A 934 20.61 -9.85 -0.18
N VAL A 935 20.34 -8.62 0.28
CA VAL A 935 20.92 -7.40 -0.30
C VAL A 935 22.44 -7.42 -0.25
N PHE A 936 23.03 -7.81 0.88
CA PHE A 936 24.49 -7.90 1.03
C PHE A 936 25.11 -8.92 0.07
N LEU A 937 24.57 -10.14 0.00
CA LEU A 937 25.08 -11.20 -0.87
C LEU A 937 24.98 -10.82 -2.35
N HIS A 938 23.93 -10.10 -2.75
CA HIS A 938 23.77 -9.55 -4.08
C HIS A 938 24.88 -8.56 -4.44
N ASN A 939 25.14 -7.58 -3.57
CA ASN A 939 26.22 -6.59 -3.78
C ASN A 939 27.61 -7.26 -3.90
N VAL A 940 27.89 -8.26 -3.05
CA VAL A 940 29.14 -9.04 -3.14
C VAL A 940 29.24 -9.78 -4.47
N ALA A 941 28.15 -10.35 -4.97
CA ALA A 941 28.12 -11.04 -6.26
C ALA A 941 28.44 -10.11 -7.44
N ILE A 942 28.05 -8.83 -7.35
CA ILE A 942 28.34 -7.79 -8.34
C ILE A 942 29.75 -7.18 -8.15
N LYS A 943 30.54 -7.70 -7.20
CA LYS A 943 31.90 -7.20 -6.84
C LYS A 943 31.91 -5.76 -6.33
N TRP A 944 30.82 -5.34 -5.70
CA TRP A 944 30.76 -4.05 -5.01
C TRP A 944 31.24 -4.24 -3.56
N GLU A 945 32.43 -3.73 -3.24
CA GLU A 945 32.97 -3.76 -1.87
C GLU A 945 32.28 -2.69 -1.02
N THR A 946 31.28 -3.11 -0.25
CA THR A 946 30.46 -2.19 0.53
C THR A 946 31.14 -1.78 1.83
N SER A 947 31.37 -0.48 2.06
CA SER A 947 31.63 0.05 3.39
C SER A 947 30.32 0.45 4.09
N PHE A 948 29.45 -0.52 4.43
CA PHE A 948 28.16 -0.25 5.08
C PHE A 948 28.30 0.19 6.56
N ARG A 949 28.50 1.49 6.80
CA ARG A 949 28.79 2.04 8.13
C ARG A 949 27.77 1.68 9.23
N SER A 950 26.48 1.51 8.93
CA SER A 950 25.44 1.17 9.91
C SER A 950 25.32 -0.33 10.22
N HIS A 951 25.80 -1.21 9.33
CA HIS A 951 25.67 -2.68 9.44
C HIS A 951 26.88 -3.34 10.09
N HIS A 952 28.01 -2.64 10.19
CA HIS A 952 29.20 -3.06 10.94
C HIS A 952 29.10 -2.70 12.44
N ASN A 953 27.88 -2.71 12.99
CA ASN A 953 27.62 -2.40 14.39
C ASN A 953 27.77 -3.65 15.27
N VAL A 954 28.97 -3.82 15.82
CA VAL A 954 29.33 -4.90 16.75
C VAL A 954 28.37 -4.95 17.96
N LEU A 955 27.95 -3.79 18.49
CA LEU A 955 27.07 -3.72 19.65
C LEU A 955 25.66 -4.24 19.36
N ALA A 956 25.23 -4.24 18.10
CA ALA A 956 23.91 -4.73 17.71
C ALA A 956 23.77 -6.26 17.80
N VAL A 957 24.89 -7.01 17.86
CA VAL A 957 24.86 -8.49 17.85
C VAL A 957 25.73 -9.14 18.93
N ALA A 958 26.70 -8.43 19.52
CA ALA A 958 27.61 -8.99 20.51
C ALA A 958 26.92 -9.70 21.69
N PRO A 959 25.90 -9.10 22.36
CA PRO A 959 25.17 -9.78 23.41
C PRO A 959 24.52 -11.11 22.97
N ILE A 960 23.97 -11.17 21.76
CA ILE A 960 23.37 -12.40 21.23
C ILE A 960 24.45 -13.47 21.01
N ILE A 961 25.59 -13.09 20.41
CA ILE A 961 26.73 -14.00 20.18
C ILE A 961 27.23 -14.59 21.49
N PHE A 962 27.44 -13.77 22.51
CA PHE A 962 27.93 -14.24 23.81
C PHE A 962 26.91 -15.12 24.53
N LEU A 963 25.61 -14.79 24.49
CA LEU A 963 24.56 -15.59 25.13
C LEU A 963 24.42 -16.97 24.45
N VAL A 964 24.36 -17.01 23.12
CA VAL A 964 24.34 -18.27 22.37
C VAL A 964 25.63 -19.06 22.59
N GLY A 965 26.76 -18.35 22.73
CA GLY A 965 28.05 -18.93 23.14
C GLY A 965 27.96 -19.64 24.50
N ASN A 966 27.35 -19.02 25.51
CA ASN A 966 27.11 -19.62 26.82
C ASN A 966 26.18 -20.83 26.73
N ASN A 967 25.07 -20.71 25.99
CA ASN A 967 24.13 -21.80 25.74
C ASN A 967 24.80 -23.02 25.09
N SER A 968 25.76 -22.81 24.18
CA SER A 968 26.51 -23.87 23.52
C SER A 968 27.41 -24.71 24.46
N VAL A 969 27.65 -24.21 25.67
CA VAL A 969 28.36 -24.88 26.79
C VAL A 969 27.36 -25.41 27.82
N PHE A 970 26.07 -25.47 27.47
CA PHE A 970 24.99 -25.94 28.35
C PHE A 970 24.80 -25.06 29.60
N LYS A 971 25.15 -23.77 29.51
CA LYS A 971 24.83 -22.77 30.54
C LYS A 971 23.46 -22.18 30.27
N MET A 972 22.74 -21.88 31.35
CA MET A 972 21.44 -21.24 31.36
C MET A 972 21.43 -20.23 32.52
N PRO A 973 20.71 -19.09 32.42
CA PRO A 973 20.57 -18.15 33.52
C PRO A 973 20.10 -18.84 34.80
N LYS A 974 20.71 -18.50 35.96
CA LYS A 974 20.38 -19.12 37.25
C LYS A 974 19.00 -18.70 37.73
N SER A 975 18.33 -19.58 38.48
CA SER A 975 17.06 -19.26 39.15
C SER A 975 17.33 -18.34 40.34
N ILE A 976 16.69 -17.17 40.36
CA ILE A 976 16.81 -16.17 41.46
C ILE A 976 15.41 -15.84 41.98
N PRO A 977 15.22 -15.62 43.29
CA PRO A 977 13.92 -15.23 43.83
C PRO A 977 13.34 -14.00 43.12
N ILE A 978 12.05 -14.05 42.81
CA ILE A 978 11.37 -12.96 42.10
C ILE A 978 11.29 -11.66 42.90
N ASP A 979 11.43 -11.74 44.22
CA ASP A 979 11.48 -10.58 45.11
C ASP A 979 12.80 -9.79 44.95
N SER A 980 13.79 -10.35 44.25
CA SER A 980 14.98 -9.61 43.84
C SER A 980 14.66 -8.65 42.69
N LEU A 981 15.32 -7.49 42.69
CA LEU A 981 15.23 -6.52 41.59
C LEU A 981 15.57 -7.16 40.24
N ASP A 982 16.61 -8.00 40.21
CA ASP A 982 17.08 -8.63 38.97
C ASP A 982 16.06 -9.63 38.38
N GLY A 983 15.41 -10.42 39.24
CA GLY A 983 14.35 -11.34 38.84
C GLY A 983 13.13 -10.60 38.28
N ALA A 984 12.76 -9.48 38.89
CA ALA A 984 11.66 -8.62 38.42
C ALA A 984 11.99 -7.94 37.08
N ILE A 985 13.20 -7.39 36.93
CA ILE A 985 13.65 -6.73 35.70
C ILE A 985 13.61 -7.68 34.50
N THR A 986 14.04 -8.94 34.69
CA THR A 986 14.00 -9.97 33.63
C THR A 986 12.58 -10.16 33.09
N VAL A 987 11.59 -10.27 33.98
CA VAL A 987 10.18 -10.41 33.58
C VAL A 987 9.66 -9.12 32.92
N ILE A 988 10.00 -7.95 33.47
CA ILE A 988 9.60 -6.65 32.92
C ILE A 988 10.10 -6.48 31.48
N PHE A 989 11.33 -6.88 31.17
CA PHE A 989 11.87 -6.78 29.82
C PHE A 989 11.09 -7.62 28.80
N PHE A 990 10.74 -8.87 29.14
CA PHE A 990 9.93 -9.70 28.25
C PHE A 990 8.48 -9.20 28.11
N VAL A 991 7.90 -8.63 29.19
CA VAL A 991 6.61 -7.95 29.12
C VAL A 991 6.69 -6.71 28.21
N TYR A 992 7.75 -5.93 28.32
CA TYR A 992 7.98 -4.78 27.45
C TYR A 992 8.13 -5.19 25.98
N LEU A 993 8.90 -6.25 25.68
CA LEU A 993 9.01 -6.80 24.33
C LEU A 993 7.63 -7.27 23.81
N THR A 994 6.81 -7.87 24.67
CA THR A 994 5.43 -8.27 24.33
C THR A 994 4.60 -7.06 23.91
N VAL A 995 4.57 -6.01 24.75
CA VAL A 995 3.80 -4.78 24.49
C VAL A 995 4.32 -4.05 23.25
N PHE A 996 5.65 -3.92 23.12
CA PHE A 996 6.26 -3.25 21.97
C PHE A 996 5.94 -3.98 20.67
N SER A 997 6.18 -5.29 20.62
CA SER A 997 5.94 -6.12 19.43
C SER A 997 4.45 -6.19 19.06
N PHE A 998 3.55 -6.05 20.05
CA PHE A 998 2.11 -6.05 19.80
C PHE A 998 1.58 -4.70 19.31
N ILE A 999 2.03 -3.58 19.91
CA ILE A 999 1.50 -2.23 19.63
C ILE A 999 2.31 -1.50 18.54
N TYR A 1000 3.63 -1.55 18.58
CA TYR A 1000 4.50 -0.76 17.68
C TYR A 1000 5.16 -1.60 16.59
N GLY A 1001 5.23 -2.93 16.78
CA GLY A 1001 6.09 -3.79 16.00
C GLY A 1001 5.77 -3.84 14.50
N ILE A 1002 4.50 -3.77 14.08
CA ILE A 1002 4.12 -3.82 12.65
C ILE A 1002 4.78 -2.70 11.83
N ARG A 1003 4.85 -1.48 12.38
CA ARG A 1003 5.44 -0.32 11.71
C ARG A 1003 6.91 -0.07 12.09
N ASN A 1004 7.46 -0.84 13.04
CA ASN A 1004 8.84 -0.68 13.54
C ASN A 1004 9.54 -2.05 13.74
N LEU A 1005 9.44 -2.96 12.77
CA LEU A 1005 9.96 -4.33 12.91
C LEU A 1005 11.46 -4.36 13.24
N TYR A 1006 12.27 -3.51 12.58
CA TYR A 1006 13.72 -3.45 12.82
C TYR A 1006 14.10 -3.27 14.30
N TRP A 1007 13.31 -2.50 15.07
CA TRP A 1007 13.59 -2.21 16.47
C TRP A 1007 13.45 -3.43 17.38
N ILE A 1008 12.64 -4.42 16.97
CA ILE A 1008 12.47 -5.68 17.71
C ILE A 1008 13.81 -6.42 17.86
N HIS A 1009 14.66 -6.40 16.83
CA HIS A 1009 15.99 -7.00 16.92
C HIS A 1009 16.83 -6.32 18.01
N HIS A 1010 16.85 -4.99 18.06
CA HIS A 1010 17.59 -4.25 19.07
C HIS A 1010 17.05 -4.51 20.49
N LEU A 1011 15.74 -4.61 20.67
CA LEU A 1011 15.15 -4.99 21.96
C LEU A 1011 15.56 -6.40 22.39
N VAL A 1012 15.55 -7.38 21.48
CA VAL A 1012 16.01 -8.74 21.79
C VAL A 1012 17.49 -8.73 22.15
N ASN A 1013 18.33 -7.95 21.45
CA ASN A 1013 19.74 -7.81 21.78
C ASN A 1013 19.97 -7.19 23.18
N ILE A 1014 19.19 -6.17 23.56
CA ILE A 1014 19.21 -5.59 24.92
C ILE A 1014 18.83 -6.64 25.97
N ILE A 1015 17.81 -7.46 25.70
CA ILE A 1015 17.40 -8.55 26.60
C ILE A 1015 18.52 -9.59 26.72
N CYS A 1016 19.19 -9.95 25.62
CA CYS A 1016 20.35 -10.84 25.67
C CYS A 1016 21.49 -10.25 26.50
N ALA A 1017 21.74 -8.94 26.42
CA ALA A 1017 22.74 -8.26 27.24
C ALA A 1017 22.38 -8.33 28.74
N TRP A 1018 21.10 -8.14 29.07
CA TRP A 1018 20.61 -8.29 30.43
C TRP A 1018 20.79 -9.72 30.96
N LEU A 1019 20.43 -10.74 30.17
CA LEU A 1019 20.58 -12.14 30.56
C LEU A 1019 22.05 -12.53 30.78
N LEU A 1020 22.98 -11.97 29.99
CA LEU A 1020 24.41 -12.15 30.20
C LEU A 1020 24.92 -11.49 31.48
N PHE A 1021 24.52 -10.23 31.71
CA PHE A 1021 24.87 -9.52 32.94
C PHE A 1021 24.39 -10.29 34.18
N PHE A 1022 23.16 -10.78 34.10
CA PHE A 1022 22.53 -11.62 35.11
C PHE A 1022 23.30 -12.92 35.38
N GLU A 1023 23.81 -13.58 34.34
CA GLU A 1023 24.69 -14.76 34.47
C GLU A 1023 26.07 -14.45 35.08
N THR A 1024 26.61 -13.25 34.86
CA THR A 1024 27.93 -12.88 35.37
C THR A 1024 27.94 -12.54 36.86
N ILE A 1025 26.83 -12.00 37.38
CA ILE A 1025 26.72 -11.59 38.79
C ILE A 1025 26.44 -12.78 39.71
N HIS A 1026 25.61 -13.72 39.25
CA HIS A 1026 25.05 -14.79 40.07
C HIS A 1026 25.65 -16.14 39.75
#